data_AF-A0A2T9QDE6-F1
#
_entry.id   AF-A0A2T9QDE6-F1
#
_cell.length_a   1.000
_cell.length_b   1.000
_cell.length_c   1.000
_cell.angle_alpha   90.00
_cell.angle_beta   90.00
_cell.angle_gamma   90.00
#
_symmetry.space_group_name_H-M   'P 1'
#
loop_
_entity.id
_entity.type
_entity.pdbx_description
1 polymer ?
#
loop_
_entity_poly.entity_id
_entity_poly.type
_entity_poly.pdbx_seq_one_letter_code
_entity_poly.pdbx_strand_id
1 'polypeptide(L)'
;MSQDPFQEREAEKYANPIPSREFILEHLTKREKPASREELAVELNIEGEEQLEALRRRLRAMERDGQLVFTRRQCYALPERLDLLKGTVIGHRDGYGFLRVEGRKDDLYLSSEQMKTCIHGDQVLAQPLGADRKGRREARIVRVLVPKTSQIVGRYFTDAGVGFVVPDDSRLSFDILIPPEDVMGARMGFVVVVELTQRPTRRTKAVGKIVEVLGDNMGTGMAVDMALRTHEIPYIWPQAVEQQVAGLKEEVPEEAKVGRVDLRDLPLVTIDGEDARDFDDAVYCEKKRGGGWRLWVAIADVSYYVRPPTPLDREARNRGTSVYFPSQVVPMLPEVLSNGLCSLNPQVDRLCMVCEMTISAKGRLTGYKFYEAVMSSHARLTYTKVWHMLQGDQDLREQYAPLVKHIEELHNLYKVLDKAREERGGISFESEEAKFIFNAERRIERIEQTQRNDAHKLIEECMIMANISAARFVEKAKEPALFRIHDKPTTEAITSFRSVLAELGLELPGGNKPEPRDYAELLESIADRPDAEMLQTMLLRSMKQAIYDPENRGHFGLALQSYAHFTSPIRRYPDLSLHRAIKYLLAKEQGNKGNTTETGGYHYSMEEMLQLGQHCSMAERRADEATRDVSDWLKCDFMLDQVGNVFKGVIASVTGFGFFVRLDELFIDGLVHVSSLDNDYYRFDQVGQRLIGESGGQTYRLGDRVEVRVEAVNMDERKIDFSLISSERAPRNVGKTAREKAKKGESKNAGKRRQVGKKVNFEPDSAFRGEKKAKPKAAKKDARKAKKPSAKTQKIAAATKAKRAAKKKAAE
;
A
#
# COMPACT_ATOMS: atom_id res chain seq x y z
N MET A 1 20.68 39.63 -20.95
CA MET A 1 19.38 38.93 -21.08
C MET A 1 19.43 37.75 -20.12
N SER A 2 18.52 37.70 -19.15
CA SER A 2 18.55 36.65 -18.13
C SER A 2 18.24 35.29 -18.79
N GLN A 3 19.06 34.30 -18.50
CA GLN A 3 18.94 32.94 -19.04
C GLN A 3 17.91 32.10 -18.25
N ASP A 4 17.13 32.71 -17.35
CA ASP A 4 16.12 32.01 -16.55
C ASP A 4 14.87 31.73 -17.40
N PRO A 5 14.60 30.46 -17.77
CA PRO A 5 13.45 30.11 -18.59
C PRO A 5 12.11 30.35 -17.89
N PHE A 6 12.11 30.65 -16.58
CA PHE A 6 10.91 30.93 -15.77
C PHE A 6 10.81 32.39 -15.31
N GLN A 7 11.61 33.30 -15.88
CA GLN A 7 11.63 34.70 -15.46
C GLN A 7 10.27 35.40 -15.65
N GLU A 8 9.56 35.13 -16.74
CA GLU A 8 8.23 35.70 -17.02
C GLU A 8 7.20 35.26 -15.96
N ARG A 9 7.26 33.99 -15.52
CA ARG A 9 6.41 33.44 -14.44
C ARG A 9 6.64 34.12 -13.10
N GLU A 10 7.90 34.46 -12.79
CA GLU A 10 8.24 35.14 -11.55
C GLU A 10 7.85 36.63 -11.59
N ALA A 11 7.91 37.25 -12.77
CA ALA A 11 7.51 38.64 -13.00
C ALA A 11 6.00 38.88 -12.84
N GLU A 12 5.17 37.87 -13.10
CA GLU A 12 3.71 37.93 -12.84
C GLU A 12 3.37 37.99 -11.35
N LYS A 13 4.24 37.48 -10.48
CA LYS A 13 4.00 37.36 -9.04
C LYS A 13 4.64 38.46 -8.19
N TYR A 14 5.70 39.10 -8.70
CA TYR A 14 6.50 40.05 -7.92
C TYR A 14 6.92 41.26 -8.77
N ALA A 15 6.84 42.46 -8.19
CA ALA A 15 7.25 43.71 -8.84
C ALA A 15 8.75 43.76 -9.18
N ASN A 16 9.60 43.08 -8.40
CA ASN A 16 11.04 42.93 -8.61
C ASN A 16 11.41 41.43 -8.61
N PRO A 17 11.26 40.72 -9.74
CA PRO A 17 11.49 39.29 -9.81
C PRO A 17 12.96 38.95 -9.64
N ILE A 18 13.23 37.91 -8.84
CA ILE A 18 14.55 37.29 -8.68
C ILE A 18 14.56 35.92 -9.38
N PRO A 19 15.72 35.37 -9.72
CA PRO A 19 15.81 34.10 -10.44
C PRO A 19 15.06 32.96 -9.76
N SER A 20 14.38 32.14 -10.57
CA SER A 20 13.54 31.02 -10.17
C SER A 20 14.30 29.98 -9.34
N ARG A 21 13.57 29.19 -8.55
CA ARG A 21 14.19 28.12 -7.73
C ARG A 21 14.92 27.12 -8.62
N GLU A 22 14.31 26.80 -9.75
CA GLU A 22 14.78 25.90 -10.78
C GLU A 22 16.09 26.40 -11.39
N PHE A 23 16.16 27.69 -11.73
CA PHE A 23 17.38 28.30 -12.25
C PHE A 23 18.51 28.30 -11.22
N ILE A 24 18.22 28.58 -9.95
CA ILE A 24 19.22 28.51 -8.86
C ILE A 24 19.74 27.07 -8.70
N LEU A 25 18.87 26.07 -8.75
CA LEU A 25 19.25 24.66 -8.66
C LEU A 25 20.09 24.23 -9.88
N GLU A 26 19.69 24.61 -11.09
CA GLU A 26 20.44 24.32 -12.32
C GLU A 26 21.84 24.96 -12.27
N HIS A 27 21.93 26.20 -11.82
CA HIS A 27 23.20 26.92 -11.68
C HIS A 27 24.13 26.24 -10.68
N LEU A 28 23.62 25.86 -9.51
CA LEU A 28 24.37 25.07 -8.52
C LEU A 28 24.73 23.66 -9.02
N THR A 29 23.93 23.09 -9.91
CA THR A 29 24.20 21.80 -10.57
C THR A 29 25.36 21.90 -11.55
N LYS A 30 25.60 23.06 -12.16
CA LYS A 30 26.72 23.30 -13.09
C LYS A 30 28.04 23.63 -12.38
N ARG A 31 28.00 24.19 -11.17
CA ARG A 31 29.22 24.48 -10.38
C ARG A 31 29.91 23.18 -9.97
N GLU A 32 31.20 23.19 -9.64
CA GLU A 32 31.85 22.05 -8.95
C GLU A 32 31.92 22.25 -7.43
N LYS A 33 31.90 23.51 -6.97
CA LYS A 33 32.05 23.91 -5.58
C LYS A 33 30.77 24.57 -5.04
N PRO A 34 30.48 24.46 -3.73
CA PRO A 34 29.42 25.22 -3.08
C PRO A 34 29.59 26.72 -3.29
N ALA A 35 28.48 27.46 -3.36
CA ALA A 35 28.48 28.89 -3.64
C ALA A 35 28.07 29.72 -2.42
N SER A 36 28.77 30.81 -2.13
CA SER A 36 28.28 31.77 -1.12
C SER A 36 27.06 32.55 -1.65
N ARG A 37 26.32 33.22 -0.75
CA ARG A 37 25.22 34.11 -1.18
C ARG A 37 25.73 35.22 -2.09
N GLU A 38 26.90 35.77 -1.79
CA GLU A 38 27.52 36.87 -2.54
C GLU A 38 27.94 36.39 -3.93
N GLU A 39 28.53 35.20 -4.03
CA GLU A 39 28.86 34.59 -5.32
C GLU A 39 27.62 34.33 -6.17
N LEU A 40 26.54 33.81 -5.56
CA LEU A 40 25.27 33.62 -6.26
C LEU A 40 24.65 34.95 -6.70
N ALA A 41 24.72 35.99 -5.88
CA ALA A 41 24.20 37.30 -6.25
C ALA A 41 24.96 37.89 -7.44
N VAL A 42 26.28 37.81 -7.44
CA VAL A 42 27.13 38.29 -8.55
C VAL A 42 26.86 37.49 -9.83
N GLU A 43 26.86 36.16 -9.74
CA GLU A 43 26.70 35.28 -10.90
C GLU A 43 25.30 35.34 -11.52
N LEU A 44 24.28 35.63 -10.70
CA LEU A 44 22.90 35.81 -11.14
C LEU A 44 22.57 37.26 -11.50
N ASN A 45 23.56 38.16 -11.51
CA ASN A 45 23.42 39.60 -11.78
C ASN A 45 22.37 40.30 -10.89
N ILE A 46 22.44 40.05 -9.58
CA ILE A 46 21.55 40.63 -8.56
C ILE A 46 22.32 41.72 -7.82
N GLU A 47 21.95 42.99 -8.06
CA GLU A 47 22.68 44.16 -7.54
C GLU A 47 21.86 45.01 -6.55
N GLY A 48 20.52 44.96 -6.61
CA GLY A 48 19.65 45.77 -5.75
C GLY A 48 19.49 45.22 -4.33
N GLU A 49 19.44 46.09 -3.30
CA GLU A 49 19.25 45.68 -1.89
C GLU A 49 17.98 44.85 -1.66
N GLU A 50 16.88 45.24 -2.31
CA GLU A 50 15.60 44.51 -2.22
C GLU A 50 15.71 43.11 -2.86
N GLN A 51 16.41 42.99 -3.98
CA GLN A 51 16.63 41.72 -4.66
C GLN A 51 17.60 40.80 -3.89
N LEU A 52 18.61 41.38 -3.21
CA LEU A 52 19.53 40.64 -2.34
C LEU A 52 18.80 40.06 -1.12
N GLU A 53 17.90 40.82 -0.51
CA GLU A 53 17.07 40.32 0.60
C GLU A 53 16.03 39.30 0.11
N ALA A 54 15.45 39.49 -1.07
CA ALA A 54 14.58 38.50 -1.71
C ALA A 54 15.33 37.19 -2.00
N LEU A 55 16.57 37.25 -2.53
CA LEU A 55 17.42 36.09 -2.77
C LEU A 55 17.72 35.35 -1.47
N ARG A 56 18.05 36.08 -0.39
CA ARG A 56 18.25 35.49 0.94
C ARG A 56 17.01 34.74 1.43
N ARG A 57 15.81 35.33 1.28
CA ARG A 57 14.55 34.68 1.67
C ARG A 57 14.28 33.43 0.83
N ARG A 58 14.54 33.48 -0.48
CA ARG A 58 14.40 32.34 -1.40
C ARG A 58 15.36 31.20 -1.04
N LEU A 59 16.64 31.50 -0.86
CA LEU A 59 17.65 30.51 -0.46
C LEU A 59 17.32 29.87 0.90
N ARG A 60 16.82 30.66 1.87
CA ARG A 60 16.33 30.13 3.16
C ARG A 60 15.09 29.25 3.03
N ALA A 61 14.17 29.59 2.11
CA ALA A 61 13.01 28.76 1.83
C ALA A 61 13.44 27.43 1.18
N MET A 62 14.31 27.48 0.18
CA MET A 62 14.88 26.29 -0.46
C MET A 62 15.67 25.42 0.53
N GLU A 63 16.38 26.02 1.49
CA GLU A 63 17.05 25.29 2.58
C GLU A 63 16.05 24.58 3.51
N ARG A 64 14.95 25.25 3.86
CA ARG A 64 13.88 24.69 4.69
C ARG A 64 13.19 23.51 4.01
N ASP A 65 12.97 23.62 2.70
CA ASP A 65 12.32 22.59 1.88
C ASP A 65 13.25 21.38 1.61
N GLY A 66 14.53 21.50 2.00
CA GLY A 66 15.56 20.48 1.82
C GLY A 66 16.17 20.45 0.42
N GLN A 67 15.91 21.47 -0.41
CA GLN A 67 16.45 21.60 -1.77
C GLN A 67 17.93 22.05 -1.75
N LEU A 68 18.33 22.78 -0.71
CA LEU A 68 19.70 23.26 -0.52
C LEU A 68 20.20 22.97 0.89
N VAL A 69 21.51 22.85 1.04
CA VAL A 69 22.19 22.73 2.34
C VAL A 69 23.10 23.93 2.54
N PHE A 70 22.87 24.67 3.63
CA PHE A 70 23.77 25.73 4.06
C PHE A 70 24.91 25.15 4.90
N THR A 71 26.11 25.21 4.36
CA THR A 71 27.32 24.65 4.96
C THR A 71 27.90 25.56 6.05
N ARG A 72 28.76 25.01 6.91
CA ARG A 72 29.45 25.78 7.96
C ARG A 72 30.33 26.92 7.43
N ARG A 73 30.72 26.87 6.15
CA ARG A 73 31.49 27.94 5.48
C ARG A 73 30.61 29.02 4.85
N GLN A 74 29.31 29.05 5.20
CA GLN A 74 28.32 29.99 4.68
C GLN A 74 28.08 29.87 3.15
N CYS A 75 28.26 28.67 2.61
CA CYS A 75 27.97 28.36 1.21
C CYS A 75 26.76 27.42 1.09
N TYR A 76 26.01 27.55 0.00
CA TYR A 76 24.92 26.67 -0.39
C TYR A 76 25.43 25.55 -1.30
N ALA A 77 24.97 24.32 -1.04
CA ALA A 77 25.28 23.15 -1.83
C ALA A 77 24.02 22.30 -2.07
N LEU A 78 24.03 21.51 -3.14
CA LEU A 78 22.99 20.52 -3.41
C LEU A 78 23.11 19.33 -2.44
N PRO A 79 22.01 18.84 -1.84
CA PRO A 79 22.03 17.68 -0.96
C PRO A 79 22.64 16.43 -1.60
N GLU A 80 22.37 16.17 -2.88
CA GLU A 80 22.86 14.97 -3.58
C GLU A 80 24.39 14.94 -3.64
N ARG A 81 25.02 16.12 -3.75
CA ARG A 81 26.49 16.25 -3.79
C ARG A 81 27.17 16.06 -2.44
N LEU A 82 26.39 16.05 -1.37
CA LEU A 82 26.84 15.78 0.00
C LEU A 82 26.44 14.36 0.45
N ASP A 83 25.98 13.52 -0.48
CA ASP A 83 25.39 12.21 -0.23
C ASP A 83 24.21 12.27 0.77
N LEU A 84 23.41 13.33 0.74
CA LEU A 84 22.27 13.48 1.64
C LEU A 84 20.98 13.00 1.00
N LEU A 85 20.16 12.35 1.81
CA LEU A 85 18.92 11.70 1.41
C LEU A 85 17.76 12.28 2.20
N LYS A 86 16.71 12.69 1.48
CA LYS A 86 15.43 13.08 2.08
C LYS A 86 14.57 11.84 2.27
N GLY A 87 13.98 11.67 3.44
CA GLY A 87 13.10 10.53 3.71
C GLY A 87 12.26 10.69 4.97
N THR A 88 11.38 9.73 5.22
CA THR A 88 10.46 9.69 6.35
C THR A 88 10.91 8.68 7.40
N VAL A 89 10.90 9.07 8.68
CA VAL A 89 11.27 8.22 9.80
C VAL A 89 10.15 7.23 10.13
N ILE A 90 10.48 5.94 10.15
CA ILE A 90 9.60 4.85 10.58
C ILE A 90 10.11 4.34 11.92
N GLY A 91 9.36 4.58 12.99
CA GLY A 91 9.72 4.11 14.33
C GLY A 91 9.47 2.61 14.51
N HIS A 92 10.10 2.04 15.54
CA HIS A 92 9.88 0.66 15.97
C HIS A 92 9.69 0.63 17.50
N ARG A 93 8.87 -0.32 17.98
CA ARG A 93 8.58 -0.53 19.41
C ARG A 93 9.84 -0.72 20.27
N ASP A 94 10.86 -1.37 19.71
CA ASP A 94 12.15 -1.65 20.38
C ASP A 94 13.09 -0.43 20.42
N GLY A 95 12.62 0.74 19.99
CA GLY A 95 13.35 2.00 20.06
C GLY A 95 14.35 2.26 18.93
N TYR A 96 14.56 1.33 17.99
CA TYR A 96 15.23 1.63 16.72
C TYR A 96 14.24 2.12 15.67
N GLY A 97 14.71 2.46 14.47
CA GLY A 97 13.82 2.84 13.37
C GLY A 97 14.44 2.64 12.01
N PHE A 98 13.75 3.13 11.00
CA PHE A 98 14.18 3.11 9.61
C PHE A 98 13.92 4.46 8.95
N LEU A 99 14.70 4.79 7.92
CA LEU A 99 14.46 5.92 7.06
C LEU A 99 14.02 5.41 5.69
N ARG A 100 12.77 5.69 5.34
CA ARG A 100 12.22 5.40 4.03
C ARG A 100 12.51 6.56 3.10
N VAL A 101 13.29 6.30 2.05
CA VAL A 101 13.68 7.29 1.04
C VAL A 101 12.87 7.05 -0.23
N GLU A 102 12.19 8.08 -0.73
CA GLU A 102 11.42 7.95 -1.97
C GLU A 102 12.30 7.52 -3.15
N GLY A 103 11.80 6.61 -3.97
CA GLY A 103 12.53 6.03 -5.11
C GLY A 103 13.62 5.01 -4.73
N ARG A 104 13.89 4.77 -3.44
CA ARG A 104 14.83 3.75 -2.98
C ARG A 104 14.09 2.56 -2.38
N LYS A 105 14.55 1.34 -2.71
CA LYS A 105 13.93 0.09 -2.27
C LYS A 105 14.32 -0.31 -0.84
N ASP A 106 15.56 -0.04 -0.45
CA ASP A 106 16.08 -0.42 0.87
C ASP A 106 15.91 0.74 1.86
N ASP A 107 15.14 0.49 2.91
CA ASP A 107 15.04 1.37 4.06
C ASP A 107 16.40 1.40 4.80
N LEU A 108 16.85 2.61 5.18
CA LEU A 108 18.11 2.76 5.93
C LEU A 108 17.86 2.59 7.42
N TYR A 109 18.70 1.85 8.11
CA TYR A 109 18.55 1.60 9.54
C TYR A 109 18.89 2.86 10.36
N LEU A 110 18.05 3.19 11.34
CA LEU A 110 18.28 4.23 12.34
C LEU A 110 18.48 3.55 13.69
N SER A 111 19.65 3.77 14.30
CA SER A 111 19.95 3.24 15.63
C SER A 111 19.10 3.89 16.72
N SER A 112 18.93 3.20 17.84
CA SER A 112 18.13 3.71 18.97
C SER A 112 18.65 5.05 19.52
N GLU A 113 19.95 5.33 19.37
CA GLU A 113 20.52 6.62 19.76
C GLU A 113 20.09 7.77 18.81
N GLN A 114 19.90 7.49 17.51
CA GLN A 114 19.35 8.46 16.56
C GLN A 114 17.86 8.70 16.84
N MET A 115 17.12 7.63 17.18
CA MET A 115 15.68 7.69 17.45
C MET A 115 15.33 8.48 18.72
N LYS A 116 16.25 8.66 19.68
CA LYS A 116 16.00 9.52 20.86
C LYS A 116 15.63 10.97 20.55
N THR A 117 15.95 11.47 19.35
CA THR A 117 15.64 12.83 18.92
C THR A 117 14.64 12.89 17.77
N CYS A 118 14.16 11.73 17.31
CA CYS A 118 13.32 11.61 16.12
C CYS A 118 12.03 10.89 16.49
N ILE A 119 10.95 11.27 15.84
CA ILE A 119 9.63 10.71 16.05
C ILE A 119 9.21 10.01 14.76
N HIS A 120 8.45 8.92 14.90
CA HIS A 120 7.80 8.30 13.76
C HIS A 120 6.99 9.34 12.95
N GLY A 121 7.22 9.40 11.64
CA GLY A 121 6.57 10.34 10.73
C GLY A 121 7.35 11.63 10.47
N ASP A 122 8.48 11.89 11.15
CA ASP A 122 9.34 13.02 10.80
C ASP A 122 9.85 12.90 9.36
N GLN A 123 9.81 13.99 8.59
CA GLN A 123 10.56 14.09 7.35
C GLN A 123 11.94 14.70 7.63
N VAL A 124 12.99 13.98 7.25
CA VAL A 124 14.36 14.32 7.62
C VAL A 124 15.29 14.28 6.41
N LEU A 125 16.40 15.01 6.55
CA LEU A 125 17.57 14.89 5.71
C LEU A 125 18.61 14.06 6.47
N ALA A 126 19.09 12.98 5.87
CA ALA A 126 20.03 12.06 6.49
C ALA A 126 21.19 11.70 5.58
N GLN A 127 22.32 11.33 6.17
CA GLN A 127 23.50 10.85 5.46
C GLN A 127 23.62 9.33 5.65
N PRO A 128 23.72 8.54 4.56
CA PRO A 128 23.98 7.11 4.66
C PRO A 128 25.38 6.87 5.24
N LEU A 129 25.48 5.88 6.10
CA LEU A 129 26.72 5.36 6.66
C LEU A 129 27.04 3.99 6.07
N GLY A 130 28.19 3.44 6.44
CA GLY A 130 28.54 2.06 6.10
C GLY A 130 27.56 1.03 6.66
N ALA A 131 27.69 -0.21 6.22
CA ALA A 131 26.93 -1.31 6.78
C ALA A 131 27.33 -1.58 8.25
N ASP A 132 26.34 -1.84 9.11
CA ASP A 132 26.57 -2.28 10.48
C ASP A 132 27.22 -3.68 10.53
N ARG A 133 27.52 -4.17 11.73
CA ARG A 133 28.09 -5.52 11.92
C ARG A 133 27.19 -6.66 11.38
N LYS A 134 25.92 -6.38 11.10
CA LYS A 134 24.93 -7.31 10.54
C LYS A 134 24.68 -7.08 9.04
N GLY A 135 25.45 -6.21 8.39
CA GLY A 135 25.34 -5.93 6.95
C GLY A 135 24.26 -4.91 6.58
N ARG A 136 23.56 -4.29 7.55
CA ARG A 136 22.48 -3.32 7.29
C ARG A 136 23.05 -1.92 7.10
N ARG A 137 22.63 -1.19 6.07
CA ARG A 137 23.07 0.20 5.84
C ARG A 137 22.44 1.13 6.88
N GLU A 138 23.27 1.79 7.67
CA GLU A 138 22.83 2.76 8.68
C GLU A 138 22.68 4.16 8.06
N ALA A 139 21.86 5.03 8.67
CA ALA A 139 21.81 6.45 8.35
C ALA A 139 21.99 7.31 9.60
N ARG A 140 22.62 8.47 9.42
CA ARG A 140 22.73 9.52 10.43
C ARG A 140 21.87 10.70 10.04
N ILE A 141 20.98 11.11 10.93
CA ILE A 141 20.12 12.26 10.68
C ILE A 141 20.94 13.54 10.78
N VAL A 142 20.82 14.38 9.77
CA VAL A 142 21.50 15.67 9.69
C VAL A 142 20.56 16.77 10.15
N ARG A 143 19.30 16.73 9.69
CA ARG A 143 18.30 17.76 10.00
C ARG A 143 16.89 17.21 9.87
N VAL A 144 15.98 17.68 10.73
CA VAL A 144 14.54 17.49 10.56
C VAL A 144 14.00 18.61 9.65
N LEU A 145 13.39 18.24 8.53
CA LEU A 145 12.80 19.17 7.56
C LEU A 145 11.39 19.54 7.98
N VAL A 146 10.55 18.52 8.19
CA VAL A 146 9.17 18.66 8.66
C VAL A 146 9.04 17.79 9.91
N PRO A 147 9.00 18.39 11.12
CA PRO A 147 8.75 17.63 12.33
C PRO A 147 7.31 17.11 12.33
N LYS A 148 7.10 15.90 12.82
CA LYS A 148 5.77 15.41 13.18
C LYS A 148 5.26 16.22 14.37
N THR A 149 4.21 17.01 14.12
CA THR A 149 3.53 17.85 15.13
C THR A 149 2.04 17.54 15.22
N SER A 150 1.58 16.51 14.52
CA SER A 150 0.18 16.11 14.58
C SER A 150 -0.17 15.49 15.93
N GLN A 151 -1.46 15.40 16.16
CA GLN A 151 -2.05 14.85 17.36
C GLN A 151 -1.63 13.39 17.56
N ILE A 152 -1.37 13.02 18.81
CA ILE A 152 -1.00 11.67 19.21
C ILE A 152 -2.12 11.11 20.06
N VAL A 153 -2.70 9.99 19.63
CA VAL A 153 -3.67 9.23 20.42
C VAL A 153 -2.91 8.32 21.40
N GLY A 154 -3.38 8.24 22.63
CA GLY A 154 -2.82 7.34 23.62
C GLY A 154 -3.70 7.20 24.85
N ARG A 155 -3.23 6.41 25.82
CA ARG A 155 -3.93 6.20 27.10
C ARG A 155 -3.24 6.98 28.21
N TYR A 156 -4.03 7.68 29.01
CA TYR A 156 -3.55 8.48 30.14
C TYR A 156 -3.34 7.63 31.38
N PHE A 157 -2.20 7.81 32.04
CA PHE A 157 -1.84 7.15 33.28
C PHE A 157 -1.19 8.14 34.25
N THR A 158 -1.08 7.73 35.51
CA THR A 158 -0.37 8.48 36.55
C THR A 158 0.63 7.58 37.25
N ASP A 159 1.85 8.07 37.47
CA ASP A 159 2.88 7.40 38.28
C ASP A 159 3.50 8.42 39.22
N ALA A 160 3.56 8.10 40.52
CA ALA A 160 4.03 8.99 41.59
C ALA A 160 3.43 10.43 41.54
N GLY A 161 2.18 10.57 41.09
CA GLY A 161 1.48 11.86 40.96
C GLY A 161 1.79 12.65 39.68
N VAL A 162 2.67 12.13 38.80
CA VAL A 162 2.94 12.71 37.49
C VAL A 162 2.07 12.03 36.44
N GLY A 163 1.30 12.82 35.70
CA GLY A 163 0.51 12.35 34.57
C GLY A 163 1.38 12.08 33.35
N PHE A 164 1.09 11.00 32.63
CA PHE A 164 1.73 10.70 31.35
C PHE A 164 0.78 9.95 30.43
N VAL A 165 1.05 10.01 29.13
CA VAL A 165 0.30 9.31 28.10
C VAL A 165 1.22 8.31 27.42
N VAL A 166 0.75 7.08 27.28
CA VAL A 166 1.37 6.04 26.47
C VAL A 166 0.71 6.08 25.08
N PRO A 167 1.45 6.37 24.00
CA PRO A 167 0.90 6.36 22.65
C PRO A 167 0.31 5.00 22.27
N ASP A 168 -0.82 5.01 21.56
CA ASP A 168 -1.45 3.78 21.03
C ASP A 168 -0.60 3.15 19.91
N ASP A 169 -0.04 3.98 19.03
CA ASP A 169 0.93 3.53 18.04
C ASP A 169 2.28 3.22 18.70
N SER A 170 2.56 1.93 18.92
CA SER A 170 3.82 1.44 19.50
C SER A 170 5.10 1.86 18.75
N ARG A 171 5.02 2.38 17.51
CA ARG A 171 6.17 2.98 16.80
C ARG A 171 6.64 4.27 17.46
N LEU A 172 5.77 4.94 18.22
CA LEU A 172 6.08 6.05 19.12
C LEU A 172 6.55 5.49 20.47
N SER A 173 7.78 4.98 20.50
CA SER A 173 8.36 4.24 21.64
C SER A 173 8.83 5.13 22.80
N PHE A 174 8.00 6.07 23.24
CA PHE A 174 8.26 6.95 24.39
C PHE A 174 6.96 7.41 25.07
N ASP A 175 7.02 7.63 26.38
CA ASP A 175 5.92 8.25 27.13
C ASP A 175 5.93 9.78 26.94
N ILE A 176 4.73 10.36 26.98
CA ILE A 176 4.54 11.81 26.91
C ILE A 176 4.09 12.30 28.29
N LEU A 177 4.92 13.09 28.97
CA LEU A 177 4.56 13.68 30.26
C LEU A 177 3.49 14.76 30.04
N ILE A 178 2.47 14.77 30.90
CA ILE A 178 1.38 15.75 30.87
C ILE A 178 1.41 16.57 32.17
N PRO A 179 1.69 17.89 32.09
CA PRO A 179 1.58 18.78 33.24
C PRO A 179 0.17 18.75 33.86
N PRO A 180 0.01 18.88 35.19
CA PRO A 180 -1.30 18.81 35.85
C PRO A 180 -2.34 19.81 35.30
N GLU A 181 -1.90 20.99 34.88
CA GLU A 181 -2.74 22.03 34.27
C GLU A 181 -3.30 21.65 32.89
N ASP A 182 -2.65 20.72 32.20
CA ASP A 182 -2.94 20.33 30.82
C ASP A 182 -3.64 18.95 30.71
N VAL A 183 -4.16 18.42 31.83
CA VAL A 183 -4.79 17.08 31.89
C VAL A 183 -6.21 17.06 31.29
N MET A 184 -6.87 18.21 31.15
CA MET A 184 -8.26 18.32 30.66
C MET A 184 -9.28 17.38 31.34
N GLY A 185 -9.05 17.04 32.62
CA GLY A 185 -9.93 16.14 33.38
C GLY A 185 -9.85 14.66 33.00
N ALA A 186 -8.83 14.25 32.23
CA ALA A 186 -8.58 12.85 31.92
C ALA A 186 -8.40 12.01 33.20
N ARG A 187 -8.95 10.79 33.18
CA ARG A 187 -8.83 9.81 34.27
C ARG A 187 -7.90 8.67 33.87
N MET A 188 -7.41 7.94 34.86
CA MET A 188 -6.55 6.76 34.65
C MET A 188 -7.20 5.78 33.66
N GLY A 189 -6.47 5.43 32.60
CA GLY A 189 -6.91 4.52 31.55
C GLY A 189 -7.69 5.17 30.39
N PHE A 190 -8.05 6.45 30.48
CA PHE A 190 -8.79 7.13 29.41
C PHE A 190 -7.95 7.25 28.14
N VAL A 191 -8.59 7.03 27.00
CA VAL A 191 -8.06 7.37 25.69
C VAL A 191 -8.16 8.89 25.52
N VAL A 192 -7.03 9.50 25.15
CA VAL A 192 -6.86 10.94 25.03
C VAL A 192 -6.07 11.28 23.78
N VAL A 193 -6.24 12.52 23.33
CA VAL A 193 -5.52 13.09 22.20
C VAL A 193 -4.57 14.16 22.71
N VAL A 194 -3.30 14.04 22.35
CA VAL A 194 -2.21 14.86 22.87
C VAL A 194 -1.58 15.68 21.76
N GLU A 195 -1.35 16.96 22.01
CA GLU A 195 -0.48 17.81 21.20
C GLU A 195 0.88 17.94 21.90
N LEU A 196 1.97 17.66 21.19
CA LEU A 196 3.32 17.79 21.75
C LEU A 196 3.71 19.25 21.92
N THR A 197 4.08 19.63 23.14
CA THR A 197 4.65 20.94 23.46
C THR A 197 6.18 20.88 23.48
N GLN A 198 6.75 19.72 23.83
CA GLN A 198 8.19 19.46 23.79
C GLN A 198 8.48 18.06 23.25
N ARG A 199 9.40 17.99 22.29
CA ARG A 199 9.85 16.73 21.70
C ARG A 199 10.82 15.99 22.63
N PRO A 200 10.90 14.65 22.56
CA PRO A 200 11.86 13.91 23.35
C PRO A 200 13.28 14.29 22.91
N THR A 201 14.17 14.34 23.89
CA THR A 201 15.60 14.52 23.67
C THR A 201 16.36 13.36 24.31
N ARG A 202 17.69 13.34 24.16
CA ARG A 202 18.52 12.32 24.80
C ARG A 202 18.43 12.31 26.33
N ARG A 203 18.00 13.41 26.95
CA ARG A 203 17.97 13.61 28.41
C ARG A 203 16.58 13.84 28.97
N THR A 204 15.61 14.22 28.15
CA THR A 204 14.27 14.59 28.57
C THR A 204 13.23 13.78 27.80
N LYS A 205 12.18 13.33 28.52
CA LYS A 205 10.99 12.73 27.88
C LYS A 205 10.23 13.80 27.07
N ALA A 206 9.32 13.34 26.21
CA ALA A 206 8.39 14.24 25.54
C ALA A 206 7.43 14.88 26.56
N VAL A 207 6.98 16.10 26.28
CA VAL A 207 5.94 16.79 27.06
C VAL A 207 4.84 17.18 26.10
N GLY A 208 3.59 17.03 26.53
CA GLY A 208 2.43 17.38 25.75
C GLY A 208 1.31 17.92 26.61
N LYS A 209 0.27 18.41 25.95
CA LYS A 209 -1.00 18.79 26.56
C LYS A 209 -2.11 17.94 25.96
N ILE A 210 -3.06 17.52 26.79
CA ILE A 210 -4.27 16.87 26.27
C ILE A 210 -5.11 17.96 25.62
N VAL A 211 -5.64 17.68 24.42
CA VAL A 211 -6.52 18.60 23.68
C VAL A 211 -7.93 18.04 23.51
N GLU A 212 -8.10 16.73 23.71
CA GLU A 212 -9.37 16.03 23.63
C GLU A 212 -9.34 14.77 24.50
N VAL A 213 -10.44 14.47 25.17
CA VAL A 213 -10.63 13.26 25.98
C VAL A 213 -11.72 12.42 25.32
N LEU A 214 -11.36 11.24 24.82
CA LEU A 214 -12.29 10.33 24.14
C LEU A 214 -13.04 9.44 25.14
N GLY A 215 -12.42 9.14 26.29
CA GLY A 215 -13.02 8.34 27.38
C GLY A 215 -12.45 6.92 27.48
N ASP A 216 -13.16 6.01 28.14
CA ASP A 216 -12.73 4.65 28.45
C ASP A 216 -13.57 3.54 27.77
N ASN A 217 -14.65 3.91 27.08
CA ASN A 217 -15.53 2.94 26.42
C ASN A 217 -14.88 2.40 25.14
N MET A 218 -14.14 1.29 25.29
CA MET A 218 -13.44 0.64 24.18
C MET A 218 -14.41 -0.19 23.32
N GLY A 219 -14.99 0.47 22.31
CA GLY A 219 -15.86 -0.15 21.30
C GLY A 219 -15.45 0.22 19.87
N THR A 220 -16.22 -0.23 18.86
CA THR A 220 -15.95 0.03 17.44
C THR A 220 -15.85 1.52 17.12
N GLY A 221 -16.72 2.34 17.70
CA GLY A 221 -16.67 3.81 17.54
C GLY A 221 -15.34 4.40 18.02
N MET A 222 -14.86 3.96 19.20
CA MET A 222 -13.56 4.37 19.73
C MET A 222 -12.42 3.92 18.81
N ALA A 223 -12.45 2.68 18.30
CA ALA A 223 -11.43 2.20 17.36
C ALA A 223 -11.37 3.05 16.08
N VAL A 224 -12.53 3.45 15.53
CA VAL A 224 -12.62 4.37 14.38
C VAL A 224 -12.08 5.76 14.74
N ASP A 225 -12.49 6.33 15.88
CA ASP A 225 -12.02 7.64 16.34
C ASP A 225 -10.51 7.71 16.54
N MET A 226 -9.92 6.64 17.07
CA MET A 226 -8.48 6.48 17.23
C MET A 226 -7.79 6.36 15.87
N ALA A 227 -8.30 5.53 14.95
CA ALA A 227 -7.73 5.37 13.61
C ALA A 227 -7.76 6.67 12.80
N LEU A 228 -8.88 7.41 12.84
CA LEU A 228 -9.02 8.71 12.18
C LEU A 228 -7.95 9.71 12.59
N ARG A 229 -7.65 9.79 13.89
CA ARG A 229 -6.67 10.73 14.44
C ARG A 229 -5.23 10.25 14.22
N THR A 230 -4.94 8.97 14.48
CA THR A 230 -3.61 8.37 14.28
C THR A 230 -3.15 8.52 12.83
N HIS A 231 -4.05 8.31 11.87
CA HIS A 231 -3.75 8.40 10.44
C HIS A 231 -3.98 9.79 9.85
N GLU A 232 -4.45 10.76 10.64
CA GLU A 232 -4.76 12.13 10.18
C GLU A 232 -5.73 12.14 8.98
N ILE A 233 -6.80 11.35 9.06
CA ILE A 233 -7.86 11.34 8.05
C ILE A 233 -8.79 12.53 8.34
N PRO A 234 -8.99 13.47 7.40
CA PRO A 234 -9.92 14.57 7.60
C PRO A 234 -11.36 14.03 7.65
N TYR A 235 -12.06 14.27 8.75
CA TYR A 235 -13.45 13.84 8.95
C TYR A 235 -14.39 15.00 9.30
N ILE A 236 -13.89 16.06 9.94
CA ILE A 236 -14.67 17.26 10.25
C ILE A 236 -14.88 18.10 9.00
N TRP A 237 -16.11 18.54 8.75
CA TRP A 237 -16.41 19.48 7.67
C TRP A 237 -16.00 20.91 8.05
N PRO A 238 -15.18 21.59 7.22
CA PRO A 238 -14.92 23.02 7.43
C PRO A 238 -16.22 23.84 7.33
N GLN A 239 -16.37 24.88 8.15
CA GLN A 239 -17.55 25.76 8.11
C GLN A 239 -17.80 26.35 6.71
N ALA A 240 -16.74 26.64 5.94
CA ALA A 240 -16.86 27.14 4.58
C ALA A 240 -17.46 26.10 3.60
N VAL A 241 -17.30 24.80 3.87
CA VAL A 241 -17.95 23.73 3.12
C VAL A 241 -19.43 23.68 3.45
N GLU A 242 -19.78 23.73 4.75
CA GLU A 242 -21.18 23.75 5.20
C GLU A 242 -21.96 24.93 4.60
N GLN A 243 -21.36 26.12 4.59
CA GLN A 243 -21.93 27.31 3.96
C GLN A 243 -22.12 27.14 2.44
N GLN A 244 -21.17 26.49 1.75
CA GLN A 244 -21.27 26.27 0.32
C GLN A 244 -22.40 25.29 -0.04
N VAL A 245 -22.57 24.21 0.74
CA VAL A 245 -23.61 23.20 0.47
C VAL A 245 -25.01 23.62 0.92
N ALA A 246 -25.12 24.55 1.87
CA ALA A 246 -26.42 25.04 2.38
C ALA A 246 -27.30 25.69 1.29
N GLY A 247 -26.70 26.19 0.20
CA GLY A 247 -27.42 26.77 -0.93
C GLY A 247 -27.86 25.78 -2.01
N LEU A 248 -27.54 24.49 -1.88
CA LEU A 248 -27.89 23.48 -2.85
C LEU A 248 -29.39 23.15 -2.78
N LYS A 249 -30.02 23.04 -3.94
CA LYS A 249 -31.39 22.56 -4.08
C LYS A 249 -31.40 21.04 -4.08
N GLU A 250 -32.54 20.43 -3.75
CA GLU A 250 -32.71 18.98 -3.78
C GLU A 250 -32.76 18.41 -5.21
N GLU A 251 -33.29 19.20 -6.14
CA GLU A 251 -33.47 18.83 -7.54
C GLU A 251 -32.52 19.59 -8.48
N VAL A 252 -32.19 18.95 -9.60
CA VAL A 252 -31.42 19.57 -10.68
C VAL A 252 -32.27 20.63 -11.37
N PRO A 253 -31.88 21.91 -11.36
CA PRO A 253 -32.65 22.98 -11.98
C PRO A 253 -32.65 22.86 -13.51
N GLU A 254 -33.73 23.29 -14.18
CA GLU A 254 -33.90 23.18 -15.64
C GLU A 254 -32.77 23.89 -16.41
N GLU A 255 -32.27 25.01 -15.90
CA GLU A 255 -31.19 25.75 -16.55
C GLU A 255 -29.89 24.94 -16.63
N ALA A 256 -29.66 24.02 -15.69
CA ALA A 256 -28.49 23.13 -15.68
C ALA A 256 -28.60 21.98 -16.69
N LYS A 257 -29.81 21.70 -17.20
CA LYS A 257 -30.09 20.64 -18.19
C LYS A 257 -29.90 21.12 -19.63
N VAL A 258 -30.02 22.43 -19.86
CA VAL A 258 -29.89 23.05 -21.19
C VAL A 258 -28.51 22.76 -21.81
N GLY A 259 -28.50 22.38 -23.09
CA GLY A 259 -27.26 22.12 -23.84
C GLY A 259 -26.63 20.73 -23.62
N ARG A 260 -27.21 19.92 -22.74
CA ARG A 260 -26.77 18.53 -22.49
C ARG A 260 -27.51 17.54 -23.41
N VAL A 261 -26.89 16.40 -23.68
CA VAL A 261 -27.56 15.30 -24.37
C VAL A 261 -28.65 14.73 -23.46
N ASP A 262 -29.86 14.59 -23.99
CA ASP A 262 -30.98 13.98 -23.26
C ASP A 262 -30.95 12.46 -23.39
N LEU A 263 -30.71 11.78 -22.26
CA LEU A 263 -30.69 10.32 -22.14
C LEU A 263 -31.75 9.83 -21.13
N ARG A 264 -32.74 10.64 -20.78
CA ARG A 264 -33.74 10.29 -19.76
C ARG A 264 -34.62 9.11 -20.16
N ASP A 265 -34.82 8.90 -21.46
CA ASP A 265 -35.56 7.75 -22.01
C ASP A 265 -34.67 6.51 -22.23
N LEU A 266 -33.35 6.63 -22.08
CA LEU A 266 -32.43 5.51 -22.22
C LEU A 266 -32.52 4.63 -20.95
N PRO A 267 -32.69 3.29 -21.05
CA PRO A 267 -32.86 2.39 -19.89
C PRO A 267 -31.59 2.17 -19.03
N LEU A 268 -30.92 3.26 -18.64
CA LEU A 268 -29.79 3.25 -17.72
C LEU A 268 -30.23 2.76 -16.34
N VAL A 269 -29.42 1.89 -15.73
CA VAL A 269 -29.64 1.36 -14.38
C VAL A 269 -28.38 1.48 -13.54
N THR A 270 -28.53 1.62 -12.23
CA THR A 270 -27.43 1.52 -11.26
C THR A 270 -27.43 0.13 -10.61
N ILE A 271 -26.26 -0.46 -10.37
CA ILE A 271 -26.10 -1.81 -9.81
C ILE A 271 -24.99 -1.79 -8.76
N ASP A 272 -25.39 -1.82 -7.49
CA ASP A 272 -24.49 -1.60 -6.35
C ASP A 272 -24.73 -2.59 -5.21
N GLY A 273 -23.96 -2.50 -4.13
CA GLY A 273 -24.22 -3.24 -2.90
C GLY A 273 -25.52 -2.77 -2.21
N GLU A 274 -26.12 -3.63 -1.38
CA GLU A 274 -27.35 -3.31 -0.63
C GLU A 274 -27.20 -2.03 0.22
N ASP A 275 -26.04 -1.85 0.83
CA ASP A 275 -25.74 -0.74 1.74
C ASP A 275 -25.28 0.54 1.05
N ALA A 276 -25.01 0.50 -0.27
CA ALA A 276 -24.58 1.67 -1.03
C ALA A 276 -25.68 2.75 -1.12
N ARG A 277 -25.27 4.01 -1.08
CA ARG A 277 -26.16 5.21 -1.18
C ARG A 277 -25.66 6.24 -2.20
N ASP A 278 -24.40 6.16 -2.57
CA ASP A 278 -23.66 7.01 -3.49
C ASP A 278 -23.44 6.30 -4.83
N PHE A 279 -24.44 6.36 -5.71
CA PHE A 279 -24.40 5.68 -7.00
C PHE A 279 -23.64 6.54 -8.02
N ASP A 280 -22.35 6.23 -8.22
CA ASP A 280 -21.46 6.94 -9.14
C ASP A 280 -21.77 6.64 -10.61
N ASP A 281 -22.17 5.41 -10.93
CA ASP A 281 -22.23 4.90 -12.30
C ASP A 281 -23.58 4.24 -12.65
N ALA A 282 -23.99 4.45 -13.90
CA ALA A 282 -25.13 3.78 -14.49
C ALA A 282 -24.75 3.21 -15.87
N VAL A 283 -25.27 2.03 -16.17
CA VAL A 283 -24.90 1.26 -17.37
C VAL A 283 -26.09 0.91 -18.23
N TYR A 284 -25.84 0.87 -19.55
CA TYR A 284 -26.78 0.40 -20.55
C TYR A 284 -26.03 -0.08 -21.79
N CYS A 285 -26.49 -1.15 -22.44
CA CYS A 285 -25.92 -1.56 -23.72
C CYS A 285 -26.96 -2.10 -24.70
N GLU A 286 -26.59 -2.04 -25.99
CA GLU A 286 -27.37 -2.61 -27.09
C GLU A 286 -26.45 -3.32 -28.08
N LYS A 287 -27.00 -4.33 -28.76
CA LYS A 287 -26.32 -4.95 -29.91
C LYS A 287 -26.16 -3.93 -31.03
N LYS A 288 -24.95 -3.88 -31.59
CA LYS A 288 -24.66 -3.04 -32.76
C LYS A 288 -25.01 -3.79 -34.05
N ARG A 289 -25.62 -3.08 -35.00
CA ARG A 289 -25.87 -3.60 -36.36
C ARG A 289 -24.54 -4.04 -36.99
N GLY A 290 -24.45 -5.31 -37.41
CA GLY A 290 -23.22 -5.90 -37.97
C GLY A 290 -22.33 -6.63 -36.95
N GLY A 291 -22.76 -6.74 -35.69
CA GLY A 291 -22.07 -7.46 -34.63
C GLY A 291 -21.36 -6.53 -33.63
N GLY A 292 -21.20 -7.04 -32.40
CA GLY A 292 -20.69 -6.27 -31.27
C GLY A 292 -21.77 -5.48 -30.53
N TRP A 293 -21.35 -4.51 -29.73
CA TRP A 293 -22.21 -3.74 -28.83
C TRP A 293 -21.92 -2.23 -28.90
N ARG A 294 -22.91 -1.45 -28.51
CA ARG A 294 -22.73 -0.09 -28.03
C ARG A 294 -23.01 -0.08 -26.53
N LEU A 295 -22.09 0.47 -25.75
CA LEU A 295 -22.14 0.55 -24.30
C LEU A 295 -22.16 2.02 -23.89
N TRP A 296 -23.08 2.38 -23.00
CA TRP A 296 -23.10 3.66 -22.31
C TRP A 296 -22.74 3.44 -20.85
N VAL A 297 -21.76 4.21 -20.40
CA VAL A 297 -21.40 4.33 -18.98
C VAL A 297 -21.61 5.79 -18.62
N ALA A 298 -22.68 6.07 -17.88
CA ALA A 298 -23.00 7.40 -17.39
C ALA A 298 -22.48 7.54 -15.97
N ILE A 299 -21.63 8.54 -15.73
CA ILE A 299 -21.00 8.79 -14.43
C ILE A 299 -21.55 10.08 -13.85
N ALA A 300 -21.79 10.12 -12.54
CA ALA A 300 -22.15 11.31 -11.78
C ALA A 300 -21.31 12.54 -12.18
N ASP A 301 -21.95 13.64 -12.55
CA ASP A 301 -21.25 14.86 -12.97
C ASP A 301 -20.77 15.69 -11.77
N VAL A 302 -19.88 15.13 -10.97
CA VAL A 302 -19.37 15.74 -9.73
C VAL A 302 -18.62 17.05 -10.01
N SER A 303 -17.86 17.10 -11.11
CA SER A 303 -17.09 18.29 -11.50
C SER A 303 -17.96 19.52 -11.77
N TYR A 304 -19.25 19.32 -12.11
CA TYR A 304 -20.21 20.42 -12.23
C TYR A 304 -20.53 21.07 -10.87
N TYR A 305 -20.64 20.28 -9.80
CA TYR A 305 -20.97 20.77 -8.46
C TYR A 305 -19.72 21.18 -7.67
N VAL A 306 -18.59 20.50 -7.88
CA VAL A 306 -17.33 20.73 -7.16
C VAL A 306 -16.32 21.42 -8.08
N ARG A 307 -16.30 22.76 -8.05
CA ARG A 307 -15.46 23.60 -8.94
C ARG A 307 -14.10 23.96 -8.30
N PRO A 308 -13.00 24.03 -9.07
CA PRO A 308 -11.78 24.69 -8.60
C PRO A 308 -11.96 26.21 -8.47
N PRO A 309 -11.36 26.90 -7.47
CA PRO A 309 -10.78 26.39 -6.23
C PRO A 309 -11.76 26.62 -5.05
N THR A 310 -12.95 26.02 -5.09
CA THR A 310 -13.98 26.22 -4.05
C THR A 310 -13.65 25.52 -2.72
N PRO A 311 -14.33 25.86 -1.59
CA PRO A 311 -14.19 25.12 -0.34
C PRO A 311 -14.37 23.60 -0.48
N LEU A 312 -15.42 23.16 -1.20
CA LEU A 312 -15.65 21.75 -1.51
C LEU A 312 -14.47 21.10 -2.24
N ASP A 313 -13.90 21.78 -3.23
CA ASP A 313 -12.74 21.27 -3.98
C ASP A 313 -11.51 21.10 -3.09
N ARG A 314 -11.21 22.11 -2.26
CA ARG A 314 -10.07 22.04 -1.33
C ARG A 314 -10.21 20.89 -0.34
N GLU A 315 -11.41 20.67 0.21
CA GLU A 315 -11.64 19.59 1.17
C GLU A 315 -11.69 18.22 0.50
N ALA A 316 -12.28 18.11 -0.68
CA ALA A 316 -12.24 16.87 -1.49
C ALA A 316 -10.79 16.49 -1.83
N ARG A 317 -9.95 17.48 -2.19
CA ARG A 317 -8.51 17.27 -2.39
C ARG A 317 -7.83 16.84 -1.10
N ASN A 318 -8.11 17.51 0.02
CA ASN A 318 -7.52 17.22 1.34
C ASN A 318 -7.78 15.75 1.78
N ARG A 319 -9.03 15.29 1.61
CA ARG A 319 -9.41 13.89 1.87
C ARG A 319 -8.81 12.93 0.86
N GLY A 320 -8.86 13.28 -0.43
CA GLY A 320 -8.33 12.51 -1.56
C GLY A 320 -9.21 11.33 -1.98
N THR A 321 -9.80 10.62 -1.02
CA THR A 321 -10.75 9.52 -1.24
C THR A 321 -11.70 9.35 -0.05
N SER A 322 -12.87 8.73 -0.26
CA SER A 322 -13.75 8.28 0.84
C SER A 322 -13.11 7.10 1.58
N VAL A 323 -13.27 7.06 2.90
CA VAL A 323 -12.74 5.99 3.75
C VAL A 323 -13.88 5.11 4.27
N TYR A 324 -13.82 3.82 3.98
CA TYR A 324 -14.88 2.85 4.32
C TYR A 324 -14.47 2.02 5.53
N PHE A 325 -14.77 2.51 6.73
CA PHE A 325 -14.65 1.71 7.93
C PHE A 325 -15.78 0.67 7.97
N PRO A 326 -15.59 -0.44 8.68
CA PRO A 326 -16.68 -1.39 8.88
C PRO A 326 -17.84 -0.70 9.62
N SER A 327 -19.03 -0.66 9.01
CA SER A 327 -20.25 0.03 9.45
C SER A 327 -20.26 1.58 9.42
N GLN A 328 -19.20 2.25 8.95
CA GLN A 328 -19.15 3.72 8.89
C GLN A 328 -18.32 4.22 7.71
N VAL A 329 -18.86 5.18 6.96
CA VAL A 329 -18.14 5.83 5.84
C VAL A 329 -17.75 7.24 6.25
N VAL A 330 -16.51 7.64 5.96
CA VAL A 330 -16.06 9.04 5.98
C VAL A 330 -15.95 9.50 4.54
N PRO A 331 -16.97 10.19 4.00
CA PRO A 331 -17.03 10.44 2.57
C PRO A 331 -16.09 11.58 2.16
N MET A 332 -15.62 11.53 0.91
CA MET A 332 -14.81 12.60 0.31
C MET A 332 -15.60 13.90 0.13
N LEU A 333 -16.91 13.78 -0.13
CA LEU A 333 -17.84 14.87 -0.33
C LEU A 333 -18.98 14.81 0.71
N PRO A 334 -19.59 15.95 1.08
CA PRO A 334 -20.75 15.96 1.97
C PRO A 334 -21.91 15.12 1.43
N GLU A 335 -22.65 14.49 2.34
CA GLU A 335 -23.69 13.50 2.04
C GLU A 335 -24.82 14.06 1.18
N VAL A 336 -25.14 15.35 1.34
CA VAL A 336 -26.13 16.07 0.50
C VAL A 336 -25.74 16.06 -0.98
N LEU A 337 -24.45 16.03 -1.30
CA LEU A 337 -23.95 15.85 -2.66
C LEU A 337 -23.81 14.37 -3.00
N SER A 338 -23.07 13.60 -2.20
CA SER A 338 -22.71 12.22 -2.53
C SER A 338 -23.92 11.29 -2.64
N ASN A 339 -24.93 11.45 -1.78
CA ASN A 339 -26.12 10.61 -1.75
C ASN A 339 -27.32 11.29 -2.46
N GLY A 340 -27.20 12.58 -2.78
CA GLY A 340 -28.27 13.42 -3.31
C GLY A 340 -28.05 13.80 -4.78
N LEU A 341 -27.49 15.00 -5.02
CA LEU A 341 -27.38 15.60 -6.36
C LEU A 341 -26.38 14.91 -7.29
N CYS A 342 -25.32 14.32 -6.74
CA CYS A 342 -24.33 13.57 -7.51
C CYS A 342 -24.75 12.10 -7.68
N SER A 343 -25.44 11.51 -6.70
CA SER A 343 -25.92 10.13 -6.78
C SER A 343 -26.92 9.97 -7.93
N LEU A 344 -26.73 8.97 -8.78
CA LEU A 344 -27.61 8.61 -9.89
C LEU A 344 -28.87 7.88 -9.41
N ASN A 345 -29.60 8.55 -8.50
CA ASN A 345 -30.81 8.02 -7.86
C ASN A 345 -31.89 7.62 -8.87
N PRO A 346 -32.71 6.60 -8.55
CA PRO A 346 -33.73 6.11 -9.48
C PRO A 346 -34.83 7.15 -9.70
N GLN A 347 -35.30 7.24 -10.94
CA GLN A 347 -36.49 7.99 -11.36
C GLN A 347 -36.43 9.51 -11.10
N VAL A 348 -35.23 10.06 -11.00
CA VAL A 348 -35.00 11.49 -10.86
C VAL A 348 -33.94 11.96 -11.86
N ASP A 349 -34.13 13.16 -12.40
CA ASP A 349 -33.18 13.73 -13.36
C ASP A 349 -31.83 14.01 -12.67
N ARG A 350 -30.76 13.54 -13.31
CA ARG A 350 -29.38 13.72 -12.84
C ARG A 350 -28.45 14.12 -13.97
N LEU A 351 -27.50 14.99 -13.63
CA LEU A 351 -26.42 15.40 -14.53
C LEU A 351 -25.35 14.32 -14.55
N CYS A 352 -24.92 13.92 -15.74
CA CYS A 352 -23.88 12.92 -15.90
C CYS A 352 -22.85 13.30 -16.96
N MET A 353 -21.64 12.77 -16.79
CA MET A 353 -20.60 12.70 -17.80
C MET A 353 -20.61 11.30 -18.39
N VAL A 354 -20.84 11.18 -19.70
CA VAL A 354 -21.08 9.89 -20.35
C VAL A 354 -19.89 9.49 -21.19
N CYS A 355 -19.48 8.23 -21.05
CA CYS A 355 -18.63 7.52 -22.00
C CYS A 355 -19.49 6.59 -22.85
N GLU A 356 -19.68 6.92 -24.13
CA GLU A 356 -20.35 6.02 -25.09
C GLU A 356 -19.29 5.32 -25.93
N MET A 357 -19.34 4.00 -25.95
CA MET A 357 -18.32 3.13 -26.54
C MET A 357 -18.92 2.18 -27.56
N THR A 358 -18.16 1.85 -28.60
CA THR A 358 -18.47 0.73 -29.50
C THR A 358 -17.49 -0.40 -29.27
N ILE A 359 -18.01 -1.61 -29.08
CA ILE A 359 -17.25 -2.81 -28.72
C ILE A 359 -17.48 -3.85 -29.82
N SER A 360 -16.41 -4.48 -30.30
CA SER A 360 -16.50 -5.53 -31.33
C SER A 360 -17.13 -6.82 -30.77
N ALA A 361 -17.53 -7.73 -31.66
CA ALA A 361 -18.00 -9.07 -31.28
C ALA A 361 -16.96 -9.92 -30.52
N LYS A 362 -15.68 -9.49 -30.49
CA LYS A 362 -14.58 -10.11 -29.73
C LYS A 362 -14.16 -9.28 -28.50
N GLY A 363 -15.02 -8.36 -28.04
CA GLY A 363 -14.78 -7.62 -26.78
C GLY A 363 -13.72 -6.52 -26.88
N ARG A 364 -13.21 -6.22 -28.09
CA ARG A 364 -12.26 -5.12 -28.29
C ARG A 364 -12.98 -3.79 -28.41
N LEU A 365 -12.52 -2.78 -27.66
CA LEU A 365 -12.93 -1.39 -27.81
C LEU A 365 -12.54 -0.86 -29.20
N THR A 366 -13.53 -0.43 -29.99
CA THR A 366 -13.35 0.05 -31.37
C THR A 366 -13.49 1.57 -31.51
N GLY A 367 -14.16 2.22 -30.57
CA GLY A 367 -14.37 3.67 -30.59
C GLY A 367 -15.04 4.12 -29.29
N TYR A 368 -14.87 5.39 -28.96
CA TYR A 368 -15.46 6.02 -27.80
C TYR A 368 -15.72 7.51 -28.08
N LYS A 369 -16.64 8.10 -27.33
CA LYS A 369 -16.85 9.56 -27.24
C LYS A 369 -17.30 9.92 -25.83
N PHE A 370 -16.94 11.13 -25.41
CA PHE A 370 -17.35 11.71 -24.14
C PHE A 370 -18.29 12.88 -24.38
N TYR A 371 -19.30 13.05 -23.53
CA TYR A 371 -20.20 14.19 -23.58
C TYR A 371 -20.97 14.37 -22.26
N GLU A 372 -21.41 15.60 -22.03
CA GLU A 372 -22.28 15.96 -20.90
C GLU A 372 -23.74 15.63 -21.23
N ALA A 373 -24.44 14.99 -20.29
CA ALA A 373 -25.81 14.54 -20.48
C ALA A 373 -26.68 14.78 -19.24
N VAL A 374 -27.99 14.64 -19.43
CA VAL A 374 -28.99 14.46 -18.38
C VAL A 374 -29.61 13.07 -18.53
N MET A 375 -29.75 12.34 -17.43
CA MET A 375 -30.31 11.00 -17.39
C MET A 375 -31.34 10.84 -16.28
N SER A 376 -32.14 9.77 -16.35
CA SER A 376 -33.01 9.32 -15.27
C SER A 376 -32.83 7.80 -15.12
N SER A 377 -32.26 7.36 -13.99
CA SER A 377 -32.00 5.94 -13.74
C SER A 377 -33.34 5.20 -13.65
N HIS A 378 -33.55 4.18 -14.48
CA HIS A 378 -34.82 3.45 -14.54
C HIS A 378 -35.00 2.50 -13.34
N ALA A 379 -33.90 2.09 -12.71
CA ALA A 379 -33.93 1.29 -11.49
C ALA A 379 -32.62 1.40 -10.72
N ARG A 380 -32.74 1.40 -9.39
CA ARG A 380 -31.65 1.06 -8.48
C ARG A 380 -31.69 -0.44 -8.21
N LEU A 381 -30.70 -1.15 -8.72
CA LEU A 381 -30.56 -2.59 -8.55
C LEU A 381 -29.43 -2.93 -7.59
N THR A 382 -29.46 -4.15 -7.08
CA THR A 382 -28.36 -4.73 -6.28
C THR A 382 -27.66 -5.81 -7.08
N TYR A 383 -26.38 -6.06 -6.82
CA TYR A 383 -25.69 -7.22 -7.40
C TYR A 383 -26.46 -8.54 -7.20
N THR A 384 -27.01 -8.76 -6.00
CA THR A 384 -27.82 -9.95 -5.66
C THR A 384 -29.04 -10.10 -6.58
N LYS A 385 -29.90 -9.07 -6.66
CA LYS A 385 -31.07 -9.07 -7.57
C LYS A 385 -30.70 -9.32 -9.03
N VAL A 386 -29.64 -8.68 -9.53
CA VAL A 386 -29.21 -8.84 -10.92
C VAL A 386 -28.74 -10.26 -11.18
N TRP A 387 -27.96 -10.82 -10.26
CA TRP A 387 -27.52 -12.20 -10.35
C TRP A 387 -28.69 -13.19 -10.35
N HIS A 388 -29.66 -13.02 -9.44
CA HIS A 388 -30.86 -13.86 -9.40
C HIS A 388 -31.71 -13.74 -10.67
N MET A 389 -31.86 -12.53 -11.23
CA MET A 389 -32.56 -12.34 -12.52
C MET A 389 -31.87 -13.07 -13.67
N LEU A 390 -30.53 -13.08 -13.69
CA LEU A 390 -29.73 -13.82 -14.67
C LEU A 390 -29.81 -15.35 -14.49
N GLN A 391 -30.05 -15.81 -13.25
CA GLN A 391 -30.29 -17.23 -12.93
C GLN A 391 -31.73 -17.69 -13.22
N GLY A 392 -32.65 -16.77 -13.54
CA GLY A 392 -34.02 -17.09 -13.91
C GLY A 392 -35.05 -16.94 -12.78
N ASP A 393 -34.74 -16.20 -11.72
CA ASP A 393 -35.70 -15.90 -10.64
C ASP A 393 -36.98 -15.25 -11.19
N GLN A 394 -38.13 -15.91 -11.02
CA GLN A 394 -39.38 -15.51 -11.66
C GLN A 394 -39.91 -14.19 -11.08
N ASP A 395 -39.92 -14.05 -9.75
CA ASP A 395 -40.48 -12.88 -9.07
C ASP A 395 -39.74 -11.59 -9.44
N LEU A 396 -38.40 -11.63 -9.43
CA LEU A 396 -37.59 -10.47 -9.82
C LEU A 396 -37.72 -10.17 -11.32
N ARG A 397 -37.79 -11.20 -12.18
CA ARG A 397 -37.96 -10.99 -13.62
C ARG A 397 -39.32 -10.43 -13.99
N GLU A 398 -40.37 -10.78 -13.26
CA GLU A 398 -41.69 -10.17 -13.40
C GLU A 398 -41.69 -8.73 -12.89
N GLN A 399 -41.09 -8.48 -11.71
CA GLN A 399 -40.98 -7.14 -11.13
C GLN A 399 -40.21 -6.17 -12.04
N TYR A 400 -39.11 -6.61 -12.65
CA TYR A 400 -38.24 -5.79 -13.49
C TYR A 400 -38.36 -6.12 -14.99
N ALA A 401 -39.50 -6.67 -15.43
CA ALA A 401 -39.70 -7.19 -16.79
C ALA A 401 -39.22 -6.28 -17.94
N PRO A 402 -39.41 -4.94 -17.91
CA PRO A 402 -38.90 -4.05 -18.95
C PRO A 402 -37.37 -4.03 -19.06
N LEU A 403 -36.64 -4.30 -17.97
CA LEU A 403 -35.19 -4.17 -17.88
C LEU A 403 -34.46 -5.50 -18.09
N VAL A 404 -35.15 -6.64 -17.94
CA VAL A 404 -34.55 -7.98 -18.00
C VAL A 404 -33.71 -8.19 -19.27
N LYS A 405 -34.24 -7.81 -20.44
CA LYS A 405 -33.51 -7.96 -21.71
C LYS A 405 -32.23 -7.13 -21.77
N HIS A 406 -32.23 -5.94 -21.17
CA HIS A 406 -31.05 -5.06 -21.13
C HIS A 406 -30.00 -5.61 -20.16
N ILE A 407 -30.42 -6.18 -19.04
CA ILE A 407 -29.54 -6.87 -18.08
C ILE A 407 -28.90 -8.11 -18.71
N GLU A 408 -29.68 -8.92 -19.45
CA GLU A 408 -29.17 -10.05 -20.21
C GLU A 408 -28.17 -9.60 -21.30
N GLU A 409 -28.41 -8.46 -21.93
CA GLU A 409 -27.49 -7.91 -22.95
C GLU A 409 -26.18 -7.40 -22.33
N LEU A 410 -26.22 -6.79 -21.14
CA LEU A 410 -25.03 -6.47 -20.35
C LEU A 410 -24.25 -7.74 -19.98
N HIS A 411 -24.94 -8.82 -19.59
CA HIS A 411 -24.29 -10.10 -19.29
C HIS A 411 -23.64 -10.73 -20.54
N ASN A 412 -24.30 -10.65 -21.70
CA ASN A 412 -23.73 -11.10 -22.97
C ASN A 412 -22.46 -10.33 -23.33
N LEU A 413 -22.49 -9.00 -23.17
CA LEU A 413 -21.31 -8.16 -23.36
C LEU A 413 -20.18 -8.56 -22.39
N TYR A 414 -20.48 -8.70 -21.10
CA TYR A 414 -19.53 -9.09 -20.06
C TYR A 414 -18.78 -10.38 -20.42
N LYS A 415 -19.48 -11.44 -20.82
CA LYS A 415 -18.84 -12.72 -21.19
C LYS A 415 -17.78 -12.57 -22.27
N VAL A 416 -17.99 -11.66 -23.22
CA VAL A 416 -17.04 -11.38 -24.29
C VAL A 416 -15.89 -10.49 -23.80
N LEU A 417 -16.15 -9.55 -22.89
CA LEU A 417 -15.11 -8.70 -22.28
C LEU A 417 -14.16 -9.52 -21.40
N ASP A 418 -14.70 -10.42 -20.58
CA ASP A 418 -13.95 -11.33 -19.72
C ASP A 418 -13.01 -12.22 -20.54
N LYS A 419 -13.53 -12.84 -21.60
CA LYS A 419 -12.71 -13.58 -22.56
C LYS A 419 -11.65 -12.71 -23.24
N ALA A 420 -11.97 -11.47 -23.58
CA ALA A 420 -10.99 -10.55 -24.16
C ALA A 420 -9.91 -10.10 -23.15
N ARG A 421 -10.21 -10.12 -21.84
CA ARG A 421 -9.26 -9.90 -20.75
C ARG A 421 -8.33 -11.10 -20.58
N GLU A 422 -8.87 -12.31 -20.61
CA GLU A 422 -8.12 -13.57 -20.62
C GLU A 422 -7.13 -13.61 -21.81
N GLU A 423 -7.61 -13.39 -23.05
CA GLU A 423 -6.76 -13.33 -24.25
C GLU A 423 -5.65 -12.25 -24.18
N ARG A 424 -5.89 -11.17 -23.42
CA ARG A 424 -4.92 -10.10 -23.21
C ARG A 424 -3.85 -10.47 -22.17
N GLY A 425 -4.09 -11.48 -21.35
CA GLY A 425 -3.24 -11.87 -20.21
C GLY A 425 -3.55 -11.08 -18.95
N GLY A 426 -4.79 -10.61 -18.79
CA GLY A 426 -5.21 -9.97 -17.56
C GLY A 426 -5.11 -10.96 -16.40
N ILE A 427 -4.37 -10.59 -15.36
CA ILE A 427 -4.15 -11.49 -14.23
C ILE A 427 -5.39 -11.37 -13.34
N SER A 428 -6.11 -12.47 -13.19
CA SER A 428 -7.28 -12.55 -12.32
C SER A 428 -6.95 -13.39 -11.11
N PHE A 429 -7.18 -12.82 -9.93
CA PHE A 429 -7.11 -13.54 -8.68
C PHE A 429 -8.53 -13.64 -8.14
N GLU A 430 -8.94 -14.86 -7.78
CA GLU A 430 -10.10 -15.02 -6.91
C GLU A 430 -9.62 -14.73 -5.49
N SER A 431 -9.70 -13.46 -5.10
CA SER A 431 -9.49 -13.08 -3.70
C SER A 431 -10.78 -13.32 -2.93
N GLU A 432 -10.71 -14.21 -1.96
CA GLU A 432 -11.76 -14.37 -0.98
C GLU A 432 -11.63 -13.25 0.06
N GLU A 433 -12.67 -12.42 0.17
CA GLU A 433 -12.73 -11.31 1.11
C GLU A 433 -13.70 -11.62 2.25
N ALA A 434 -13.40 -11.10 3.44
CA ALA A 434 -14.26 -11.22 4.60
C ALA A 434 -15.39 -10.18 4.57
N LYS A 435 -16.62 -10.63 4.79
CA LYS A 435 -17.79 -9.81 5.07
C LYS A 435 -18.12 -9.91 6.55
N PHE A 436 -17.99 -8.79 7.26
CA PHE A 436 -18.38 -8.72 8.66
C PHE A 436 -19.88 -8.45 8.79
N ILE A 437 -20.57 -9.30 9.54
CA ILE A 437 -21.96 -9.07 9.93
C ILE A 437 -21.95 -8.50 11.35
N PHE A 438 -22.58 -7.34 11.51
CA PHE A 438 -22.55 -6.56 12.74
C PHE A 438 -23.83 -6.74 13.56
N ASN A 439 -23.69 -6.79 14.88
CA ASN A 439 -24.80 -6.67 15.82
C ASN A 439 -25.16 -5.19 16.09
N ALA A 440 -26.12 -4.94 16.98
CA ALA A 440 -26.59 -3.59 17.33
C ALA A 440 -25.49 -2.71 17.96
N GLU A 441 -24.52 -3.32 18.65
CA GLU A 441 -23.38 -2.67 19.26
C GLU A 441 -22.23 -2.41 18.27
N ARG A 442 -22.43 -2.69 16.97
CA ARG A 442 -21.41 -2.61 15.90
C ARG A 442 -20.20 -3.51 16.13
N ARG A 443 -20.37 -4.63 16.81
CA ARG A 443 -19.37 -5.71 16.94
C ARG A 443 -19.64 -6.82 15.94
N ILE A 444 -18.63 -7.62 15.63
CA ILE A 444 -18.79 -8.76 14.71
C ILE A 444 -19.66 -9.81 15.40
N GLU A 445 -20.83 -10.10 14.82
CA GLU A 445 -21.67 -11.23 15.20
C GLU A 445 -21.16 -12.52 14.54
N ARG A 446 -20.82 -12.41 13.24
CA ARG A 446 -20.21 -13.49 12.45
C ARG A 446 -19.44 -12.94 11.26
N ILE A 447 -18.57 -13.78 10.72
CA ILE A 447 -17.79 -13.51 9.51
C ILE A 447 -18.29 -14.42 8.41
N GLU A 448 -18.62 -13.84 7.27
CA GLU A 448 -19.02 -14.56 6.05
C GLU A 448 -18.00 -14.28 4.95
N GLN A 449 -17.96 -15.14 3.92
CA GLN A 449 -17.18 -14.89 2.72
C GLN A 449 -17.98 -14.05 1.72
N THR A 450 -17.38 -13.01 1.16
CA THR A 450 -18.01 -12.20 0.11
C THR A 450 -18.17 -13.03 -1.16
N GLN A 451 -19.40 -13.18 -1.65
CA GLN A 451 -19.68 -13.88 -2.90
C GLN A 451 -19.59 -12.94 -4.10
N ARG A 452 -18.52 -13.08 -4.90
CA ARG A 452 -18.34 -12.32 -6.15
C ARG A 452 -18.93 -13.08 -7.34
N ASN A 453 -20.11 -12.66 -7.79
CA ASN A 453 -20.83 -13.24 -8.93
C ASN A 453 -20.71 -12.39 -10.23
N ASP A 454 -21.33 -12.84 -11.32
CA ASP A 454 -21.25 -12.16 -12.63
C ASP A 454 -21.84 -10.75 -12.63
N ALA A 455 -22.76 -10.42 -11.72
CA ALA A 455 -23.28 -9.05 -11.61
C ALA A 455 -22.21 -8.06 -11.13
N HIS A 456 -21.28 -8.51 -10.28
CA HIS A 456 -20.13 -7.71 -9.89
C HIS A 456 -19.15 -7.57 -11.06
N LYS A 457 -18.85 -8.70 -11.72
CA LYS A 457 -17.87 -8.77 -12.82
C LYS A 457 -18.33 -7.98 -14.05
N LEU A 458 -19.63 -7.95 -14.36
CA LEU A 458 -20.15 -7.17 -15.50
C LEU A 458 -19.97 -5.66 -15.29
N ILE A 459 -20.22 -5.16 -14.06
CA ILE A 459 -20.01 -3.74 -13.74
C ILE A 459 -18.52 -3.42 -13.82
N GLU A 460 -17.67 -4.26 -13.22
CA GLU A 460 -16.21 -4.11 -13.30
C GLU A 460 -15.71 -3.97 -14.73
N GLU A 461 -16.09 -4.88 -15.63
CA GLU A 461 -15.65 -4.83 -17.03
C GLU A 461 -16.21 -3.62 -17.80
N CYS A 462 -17.45 -3.20 -17.52
CA CYS A 462 -18.01 -1.96 -18.09
C CYS A 462 -17.20 -0.73 -17.64
N MET A 463 -16.88 -0.64 -16.35
CA MET A 463 -16.08 0.45 -15.80
C MET A 463 -14.64 0.44 -16.33
N ILE A 464 -14.02 -0.74 -16.46
CA ILE A 464 -12.70 -0.88 -17.09
C ILE A 464 -12.71 -0.33 -18.52
N MET A 465 -13.74 -0.58 -19.31
CA MET A 465 -13.84 -0.05 -20.68
C MET A 465 -13.94 1.48 -20.71
N ALA A 466 -14.72 2.09 -19.81
CA ALA A 466 -14.80 3.55 -19.68
C ALA A 466 -13.45 4.15 -19.22
N ASN A 467 -12.80 3.52 -18.25
CA ASN A 467 -11.48 3.91 -17.74
C ASN A 467 -10.38 3.86 -18.82
N ILE A 468 -10.37 2.81 -19.67
CA ILE A 468 -9.47 2.71 -20.82
C ILE A 468 -9.75 3.86 -21.81
N SER A 469 -11.02 4.14 -22.10
CA SER A 469 -11.42 5.20 -23.02
C SER A 469 -10.96 6.57 -22.53
N ALA A 470 -11.11 6.85 -21.23
CA ALA A 470 -10.71 8.11 -20.61
C ALA A 470 -9.19 8.29 -20.65
N ALA A 471 -8.43 7.25 -20.28
CA ALA A 471 -6.97 7.25 -20.35
C ALA A 471 -6.47 7.53 -21.78
N ARG A 472 -7.03 6.85 -22.78
CA ARG A 472 -6.67 7.05 -24.19
C ARG A 472 -7.01 8.45 -24.68
N PHE A 473 -8.12 9.04 -24.21
CA PHE A 473 -8.55 10.38 -24.60
C PHE A 473 -7.56 11.44 -24.13
N VAL A 474 -7.21 11.46 -22.85
CA VAL A 474 -6.25 12.44 -22.30
C VAL A 474 -4.82 12.19 -22.79
N GLU A 475 -4.42 10.93 -22.96
CA GLU A 475 -3.10 10.57 -23.51
C GLU A 475 -2.94 11.05 -24.96
N LYS A 476 -3.96 10.85 -25.80
CA LYS A 476 -3.96 11.33 -27.20
C LYS A 476 -3.84 12.85 -27.28
N ALA A 477 -4.49 13.56 -26.37
CA ALA A 477 -4.44 15.02 -26.28
C ALA A 477 -3.14 15.54 -25.62
N LYS A 478 -2.31 14.66 -25.04
CA LYS A 478 -1.18 15.00 -24.17
C LYS A 478 -1.58 15.94 -23.03
N GLU A 479 -2.79 15.73 -22.52
CA GLU A 479 -3.35 16.52 -21.43
C GLU A 479 -2.79 16.01 -20.09
N PRO A 480 -2.30 16.90 -19.20
CA PRO A 480 -1.86 16.49 -17.87
C PRO A 480 -3.02 15.88 -17.07
N ALA A 481 -2.90 14.59 -16.77
CA ALA A 481 -3.92 13.82 -16.04
C ALA A 481 -3.25 12.69 -15.26
N LEU A 482 -3.93 12.19 -14.22
CA LEU A 482 -3.45 11.04 -13.45
C LEU A 482 -3.82 9.73 -14.12
N PHE A 483 -2.82 8.94 -14.50
CA PHE A 483 -2.99 7.55 -14.88
C PHE A 483 -3.00 6.67 -13.63
N ARG A 484 -3.76 5.58 -13.69
CA ARG A 484 -3.70 4.51 -12.71
C ARG A 484 -2.75 3.46 -13.24
N ILE A 485 -1.52 3.49 -12.75
CA ILE A 485 -0.44 2.64 -13.25
C ILE A 485 -0.15 1.51 -12.26
N HIS A 486 0.35 0.41 -12.79
CA HIS A 486 0.84 -0.72 -12.02
C HIS A 486 2.11 -1.23 -12.70
N ASP A 487 3.25 -0.92 -12.11
CA ASP A 487 4.57 -1.24 -12.66
C ASP A 487 4.83 -2.74 -12.71
N LYS A 488 5.77 -3.15 -13.57
CA LYS A 488 6.23 -4.53 -13.66
C LYS A 488 6.87 -5.00 -12.34
N PRO A 489 6.78 -6.30 -11.99
CA PRO A 489 7.51 -6.87 -10.87
C PRO A 489 9.01 -6.59 -10.95
N THR A 490 9.66 -6.38 -9.80
CA THR A 490 11.11 -6.12 -9.76
C THR A 490 11.91 -7.37 -10.12
N THR A 491 13.11 -7.19 -10.69
CA THR A 491 14.03 -8.28 -11.00
C THR A 491 14.25 -9.21 -9.80
N GLU A 492 14.46 -8.67 -8.60
CA GLU A 492 14.68 -9.50 -7.40
C GLU A 492 13.45 -10.33 -7.01
N ALA A 493 12.24 -9.76 -7.20
CA ALA A 493 10.99 -10.47 -6.93
C ALA A 493 10.79 -11.62 -7.91
N ILE A 494 11.07 -11.39 -9.21
CA ILE A 494 11.03 -12.42 -10.26
C ILE A 494 12.05 -13.51 -9.98
N THR A 495 13.31 -13.16 -9.66
CA THR A 495 14.36 -14.13 -9.34
C THR A 495 14.03 -14.97 -8.12
N SER A 496 13.50 -14.35 -7.05
CA SER A 496 13.09 -15.06 -5.84
C SER A 496 11.94 -16.02 -6.13
N PHE A 497 10.92 -15.56 -6.87
CA PHE A 497 9.79 -16.39 -7.26
C PHE A 497 10.21 -17.56 -8.15
N ARG A 498 11.08 -17.32 -9.14
CA ARG A 498 11.67 -18.39 -9.98
C ARG A 498 12.47 -19.41 -9.19
N SER A 499 13.18 -18.99 -8.15
CA SER A 499 13.93 -19.91 -7.29
C SER A 499 13.00 -20.90 -6.58
N VAL A 500 11.82 -20.43 -6.17
CA VAL A 500 10.78 -21.27 -5.55
C VAL A 500 10.13 -22.19 -6.58
N LEU A 501 9.79 -21.68 -7.77
CA LEU A 501 9.24 -22.49 -8.86
C LEU A 501 10.22 -23.60 -9.26
N ALA A 502 11.52 -23.29 -9.40
CA ALA A 502 12.54 -24.25 -9.77
C ALA A 502 12.69 -25.40 -8.74
N GLU A 503 12.54 -25.11 -7.44
CA GLU A 503 12.54 -26.16 -6.40
C GLU A 503 11.36 -27.14 -6.57
N LEU A 504 10.25 -26.67 -7.15
CA LEU A 504 9.03 -27.44 -7.42
C LEU A 504 9.01 -28.07 -8.83
N GLY A 505 10.05 -27.86 -9.63
CA GLY A 505 10.10 -28.29 -11.03
C GLY A 505 9.16 -27.49 -11.95
N LEU A 506 8.82 -26.26 -11.56
CA LEU A 506 8.02 -25.31 -12.32
C LEU A 506 8.91 -24.20 -12.88
N GLU A 507 8.46 -23.54 -13.95
CA GLU A 507 9.15 -22.41 -14.55
C GLU A 507 8.15 -21.27 -14.83
N LEU A 508 8.61 -20.01 -14.70
CA LEU A 508 7.87 -18.85 -15.17
C LEU A 508 8.36 -18.51 -16.59
N PRO A 509 7.49 -18.57 -17.61
CA PRO A 509 7.82 -18.19 -19.00
C PRO A 509 8.26 -16.73 -19.17
N GLY A 510 8.43 -16.26 -20.41
CA GLY A 510 8.68 -14.83 -20.69
C GLY A 510 10.12 -14.32 -20.50
N GLY A 511 11.10 -15.21 -20.32
CA GLY A 511 12.52 -14.82 -20.26
C GLY A 511 12.85 -13.84 -19.12
N ASN A 512 13.79 -12.92 -19.30
CA ASN A 512 14.22 -12.03 -18.19
C ASN A 512 13.17 -11.00 -17.75
N LYS A 513 12.18 -10.69 -18.61
CA LYS A 513 11.13 -9.71 -18.36
C LYS A 513 9.77 -10.31 -18.75
N PRO A 514 9.22 -11.21 -17.91
CA PRO A 514 7.91 -11.79 -18.17
C PRO A 514 6.82 -10.71 -18.23
N GLU A 515 5.91 -10.87 -19.18
CA GLU A 515 4.72 -10.06 -19.39
C GLU A 515 3.51 -10.69 -18.68
N PRO A 516 2.39 -9.97 -18.51
CA PRO A 516 1.23 -10.47 -17.77
C PRO A 516 0.70 -11.83 -18.25
N ARG A 517 0.77 -12.11 -19.56
CA ARG A 517 0.40 -13.40 -20.15
C ARG A 517 1.22 -14.57 -19.61
N ASP A 518 2.52 -14.36 -19.37
CA ASP A 518 3.40 -15.42 -18.84
C ASP A 518 3.00 -15.81 -17.40
N TYR A 519 2.50 -14.83 -16.62
CA TYR A 519 1.97 -15.07 -15.28
C TYR A 519 0.60 -15.76 -15.33
N ALA A 520 -0.27 -15.37 -16.27
CA ALA A 520 -1.56 -16.02 -16.47
C ALA A 520 -1.40 -17.49 -16.88
N GLU A 521 -0.50 -17.78 -17.83
CA GLU A 521 -0.16 -19.15 -18.25
C GLU A 521 0.36 -19.99 -17.06
N LEU A 522 1.22 -19.40 -16.22
CA LEU A 522 1.67 -20.07 -15.00
C LEU A 522 0.49 -20.36 -14.05
N LEU A 523 -0.39 -19.39 -13.81
CA LEU A 523 -1.55 -19.55 -12.94
C LEU A 523 -2.49 -20.67 -13.39
N GLU A 524 -2.75 -20.77 -14.70
CA GLU A 524 -3.51 -21.88 -15.29
C GLU A 524 -2.81 -23.22 -15.06
N SER A 525 -1.49 -23.29 -15.28
CA SER A 525 -0.72 -24.54 -15.13
C SER A 525 -0.65 -25.07 -13.69
N ILE A 526 -0.85 -24.20 -12.69
CA ILE A 526 -0.75 -24.55 -11.27
C ILE A 526 -2.11 -24.71 -10.58
N ALA A 527 -3.23 -24.43 -11.26
CA ALA A 527 -4.56 -24.34 -10.64
C ALA A 527 -4.97 -25.61 -9.88
N ASP A 528 -4.68 -26.80 -10.44
CA ASP A 528 -5.06 -28.08 -9.86
C ASP A 528 -4.05 -28.61 -8.81
N ARG A 529 -3.02 -27.83 -8.47
CA ARG A 529 -1.96 -28.28 -7.56
C ARG A 529 -2.36 -28.10 -6.09
N PRO A 530 -1.92 -29.00 -5.19
CA PRO A 530 -2.12 -28.82 -3.76
C PRO A 530 -1.48 -27.54 -3.18
N ASP A 531 -0.47 -27.00 -3.85
CA ASP A 531 0.26 -25.79 -3.46
C ASP A 531 -0.11 -24.54 -4.31
N ALA A 532 -1.24 -24.58 -5.03
CA ALA A 532 -1.71 -23.49 -5.88
C ALA A 532 -1.88 -22.16 -5.12
N GLU A 533 -2.56 -22.18 -3.98
CA GLU A 533 -2.84 -20.99 -3.16
C GLU A 533 -1.54 -20.33 -2.65
N MET A 534 -0.56 -21.16 -2.24
CA MET A 534 0.77 -20.68 -1.85
C MET A 534 1.44 -19.96 -3.01
N LEU A 535 1.46 -20.57 -4.19
CA LEU A 535 2.09 -20.00 -5.39
C LEU A 535 1.40 -18.72 -5.85
N GLN A 536 0.06 -18.68 -5.83
CA GLN A 536 -0.75 -17.48 -6.10
C GLN A 536 -0.40 -16.35 -5.11
N THR A 537 -0.30 -16.66 -3.82
CA THR A 537 0.07 -15.69 -2.78
C THR A 537 1.49 -15.14 -3.01
N MET A 538 2.46 -15.99 -3.35
CA MET A 538 3.82 -15.55 -3.64
C MET A 538 3.89 -14.69 -4.91
N LEU A 539 3.09 -15.04 -5.93
CA LEU A 539 2.97 -14.28 -7.16
C LEU A 539 2.38 -12.89 -6.88
N LEU A 540 1.28 -12.81 -6.14
CA LEU A 540 0.67 -11.55 -5.68
C LEU A 540 1.67 -10.67 -4.92
N ARG A 541 2.40 -11.25 -3.97
CA ARG A 541 3.43 -10.52 -3.18
C ARG A 541 4.62 -10.05 -4.00
N SER A 542 4.84 -10.63 -5.19
CA SER A 542 5.89 -10.20 -6.11
C SER A 542 5.52 -8.95 -6.92
N MET A 543 4.22 -8.65 -7.01
CA MET A 543 3.68 -7.51 -7.74
C MET A 543 3.93 -6.18 -7.02
N LYS A 544 3.85 -5.09 -7.79
CA LYS A 544 3.92 -3.74 -7.25
C LYS A 544 2.55 -3.28 -6.77
N GLN A 545 2.53 -2.30 -5.88
CA GLN A 545 1.29 -1.59 -5.59
C GLN A 545 0.97 -0.65 -6.75
N ALA A 546 -0.30 -0.56 -7.14
CA ALA A 546 -0.75 0.41 -8.12
C ALA A 546 -0.78 1.82 -7.51
N ILE A 547 -0.49 2.85 -8.31
CA ILE A 547 -0.43 4.25 -7.87
C ILE A 547 -1.04 5.20 -8.91
N TYR A 548 -1.29 6.44 -8.51
CA TYR A 548 -1.62 7.55 -9.41
C TYR A 548 -0.35 8.30 -9.82
N ASP A 549 -0.13 8.44 -11.13
CA ASP A 549 1.04 9.12 -11.68
C ASP A 549 0.68 9.78 -13.02
N PRO A 550 1.16 11.00 -13.31
CA PRO A 550 0.95 11.62 -14.62
C PRO A 550 1.72 10.94 -15.77
N GLU A 551 2.75 10.16 -15.47
CA GLU A 551 3.44 9.36 -16.47
C GLU A 551 2.72 8.01 -16.65
N ASN A 552 2.22 7.74 -17.86
CA ASN A 552 1.62 6.46 -18.18
C ASN A 552 2.70 5.37 -18.40
N ARG A 553 2.86 4.48 -17.41
CA ARG A 553 3.73 3.30 -17.47
C ARG A 553 2.96 1.99 -17.72
N GLY A 554 1.66 2.09 -18.01
CA GLY A 554 0.75 0.96 -18.16
C GLY A 554 0.33 0.33 -16.82
N HIS A 555 -0.53 -0.68 -16.92
CA HIS A 555 -1.09 -1.39 -15.78
C HIS A 555 -0.88 -2.90 -15.91
N PHE A 556 0.17 -3.41 -15.27
CA PHE A 556 0.64 -4.79 -15.38
C PHE A 556 -0.44 -5.81 -15.03
N GLY A 557 -1.06 -5.71 -13.85
CA GLY A 557 -2.09 -6.65 -13.40
C GLY A 557 -3.33 -6.75 -14.29
N LEU A 558 -3.66 -5.69 -15.05
CA LEU A 558 -4.81 -5.68 -15.98
C LEU A 558 -4.39 -5.96 -17.43
N ALA A 559 -3.09 -6.08 -17.68
CA ALA A 559 -2.49 -6.16 -19.00
C ALA A 559 -2.93 -5.02 -19.93
N LEU A 560 -2.97 -3.78 -19.42
CA LEU A 560 -3.40 -2.59 -20.18
C LEU A 560 -2.25 -1.62 -20.40
N GLN A 561 -2.18 -1.06 -21.61
CA GLN A 561 -1.18 -0.04 -21.96
C GLN A 561 -1.50 1.32 -21.35
N SER A 562 -2.78 1.68 -21.26
CA SER A 562 -3.24 2.97 -20.73
C SER A 562 -4.49 2.72 -19.89
N TYR A 563 -4.45 3.18 -18.64
CA TYR A 563 -5.55 3.02 -17.69
C TYR A 563 -5.58 4.21 -16.72
N ALA A 564 -6.76 4.73 -16.43
CA ALA A 564 -7.00 5.84 -15.53
C ALA A 564 -8.37 5.67 -14.88
N HIS A 565 -8.51 6.03 -13.61
CA HIS A 565 -9.81 5.96 -12.93
C HIS A 565 -10.68 7.17 -13.32
N PHE A 566 -11.85 6.89 -13.87
CA PHE A 566 -12.84 7.87 -14.35
C PHE A 566 -14.21 7.69 -13.69
N THR A 567 -14.55 6.48 -13.25
CA THR A 567 -15.90 6.02 -12.97
C THR A 567 -16.37 6.22 -11.53
N SER A 568 -15.60 6.86 -10.65
CA SER A 568 -16.02 7.07 -9.25
C SER A 568 -15.62 8.44 -8.67
N PRO A 569 -16.01 9.55 -9.31
CA PRO A 569 -15.65 10.90 -8.88
C PRO A 569 -16.31 11.34 -7.56
N ILE A 570 -17.35 10.66 -7.06
CA ILE A 570 -17.94 10.97 -5.74
C ILE A 570 -16.97 10.59 -4.62
N ARG A 571 -16.19 9.52 -4.80
CA ARG A 571 -15.34 8.91 -3.76
C ARG A 571 -13.84 8.91 -4.05
N ARG A 572 -13.41 9.38 -5.24
CA ARG A 572 -11.99 9.48 -5.63
C ARG A 572 -11.70 10.82 -6.31
N TYR A 573 -10.77 11.58 -5.74
CA TYR A 573 -10.36 12.86 -6.30
C TYR A 573 -9.65 12.75 -7.67
N PRO A 574 -8.85 11.69 -7.97
CA PRO A 574 -8.30 11.49 -9.32
C PRO A 574 -9.36 11.47 -10.41
N ASP A 575 -10.46 10.73 -10.22
CA ASP A 575 -11.59 10.68 -11.15
C ASP A 575 -12.22 12.06 -11.36
N LEU A 576 -12.41 12.82 -10.27
CA LEU A 576 -12.91 14.19 -10.31
C LEU A 576 -11.99 15.09 -11.17
N SER A 577 -10.67 14.98 -10.99
CA SER A 577 -9.70 15.71 -11.82
C SER A 577 -9.72 15.28 -13.29
N LEU A 578 -9.97 14.01 -13.56
CA LEU A 578 -10.07 13.48 -14.92
C LEU A 578 -11.34 13.94 -15.64
N HIS A 579 -12.47 14.05 -14.93
CA HIS A 579 -13.69 14.67 -15.46
C HIS A 579 -13.42 16.12 -15.89
N ARG A 580 -12.69 16.88 -15.07
CA ARG A 580 -12.32 18.27 -15.38
C ARG A 580 -11.47 18.36 -16.66
N ALA A 581 -10.47 17.49 -16.79
CA ALA A 581 -9.61 17.43 -17.98
C ALA A 581 -10.43 17.07 -19.23
N ILE A 582 -11.31 16.07 -19.14
CA ILE A 582 -12.17 15.66 -20.26
C ILE A 582 -13.09 16.81 -20.70
N LYS A 583 -13.77 17.49 -19.77
CA LYS A 583 -14.61 18.65 -20.09
C LYS A 583 -13.83 19.79 -20.74
N TYR A 584 -12.64 20.07 -20.23
CA TYR A 584 -11.74 21.07 -20.83
C TYR A 584 -11.40 20.70 -22.28
N LEU A 585 -11.01 19.45 -22.54
CA LEU A 585 -10.70 18.98 -23.88
C LEU A 585 -11.91 19.05 -24.83
N LEU A 586 -13.11 18.66 -24.37
CA LEU A 586 -14.33 18.77 -25.17
C LEU A 586 -14.65 20.22 -25.55
N ALA A 587 -14.51 21.16 -24.61
CA ALA A 587 -14.70 22.58 -24.90
C ALA A 587 -13.61 23.14 -25.83
N LYS A 588 -12.36 22.67 -25.67
CA LYS A 588 -11.23 23.05 -26.53
C LYS A 588 -11.43 22.58 -27.98
N GLU A 589 -12.00 21.40 -28.19
CA GLU A 589 -12.40 20.91 -29.52
C GLU A 589 -13.45 21.83 -30.18
N GLN A 590 -14.29 22.50 -29.38
CA GLN A 590 -15.28 23.49 -29.84
C GLN A 590 -14.69 24.92 -29.95
N GLY A 591 -13.40 25.11 -29.72
CA GLY A 591 -12.72 26.40 -29.86
C GLY A 591 -12.64 27.25 -28.58
N ASN A 592 -12.95 26.69 -27.41
CA ASN A 592 -12.70 27.38 -26.14
C ASN A 592 -11.19 27.65 -25.96
N LYS A 593 -10.85 28.90 -25.61
CA LYS A 593 -9.46 29.35 -25.41
C LYS A 593 -9.05 29.44 -23.94
N GLY A 594 -10.02 29.35 -23.02
CA GLY A 594 -9.75 29.41 -21.58
C GLY A 594 -9.29 28.07 -20.98
N ASN A 595 -8.67 28.13 -19.81
CA ASN A 595 -8.28 26.95 -19.03
C ASN A 595 -9.42 26.36 -18.19
N THR A 596 -10.62 26.95 -18.28
CA THR A 596 -11.81 26.56 -17.54
C THR A 596 -13.02 26.42 -18.47
N THR A 597 -14.02 25.65 -18.06
CA THR A 597 -15.33 25.59 -18.74
C THR A 597 -16.46 25.99 -17.80
N GLU A 598 -17.56 26.48 -18.36
CA GLU A 598 -18.76 26.89 -17.61
C GLU A 598 -19.39 25.74 -16.83
N THR A 599 -19.17 24.51 -17.28
CA THR A 599 -19.69 23.26 -16.68
C THR A 599 -18.69 22.55 -15.77
N GLY A 600 -17.54 23.18 -15.47
CA GLY A 600 -16.60 22.70 -14.46
C GLY A 600 -15.35 22.00 -14.98
N GLY A 601 -15.08 22.06 -16.28
CA GLY A 601 -13.81 21.65 -16.88
C GLY A 601 -12.66 22.54 -16.44
N TYR A 602 -11.47 21.95 -16.33
CA TYR A 602 -10.25 22.63 -15.86
C TYR A 602 -9.01 21.98 -16.46
N HIS A 603 -8.10 22.81 -16.98
CA HIS A 603 -6.77 22.41 -17.43
C HIS A 603 -5.77 22.50 -16.28
N TYR A 604 -5.11 21.40 -15.97
CA TYR A 604 -4.05 21.35 -14.96
C TYR A 604 -2.67 21.44 -15.58
N SER A 605 -1.73 22.03 -14.85
CA SER A 605 -0.30 21.93 -15.20
C SER A 605 0.27 20.55 -14.81
N MET A 606 1.39 20.17 -15.45
CA MET A 606 2.11 18.95 -15.11
C MET A 606 2.66 18.97 -13.67
N GLU A 607 3.05 20.15 -13.17
CA GLU A 607 3.52 20.31 -11.78
C GLU A 607 2.40 20.01 -10.77
N GLU A 608 1.20 20.53 -11.01
CA GLU A 608 0.02 20.21 -10.18
C GLU A 608 -0.29 18.72 -10.21
N MET A 609 -0.19 18.07 -11.37
CA MET A 609 -0.46 16.64 -11.51
C MET A 609 0.59 15.76 -10.81
N LEU A 610 1.86 16.15 -10.83
CA LEU A 610 2.90 15.45 -10.06
C LEU A 610 2.62 15.49 -8.55
N GLN A 611 2.27 16.66 -8.03
CA GLN A 611 1.89 16.82 -6.62
C GLN A 611 0.61 16.05 -6.31
N LEU A 612 -0.37 16.08 -7.22
CA LEU A 612 -1.65 15.40 -7.02
C LEU A 612 -1.51 13.88 -7.07
N GLY A 613 -0.66 13.32 -7.93
CA GLY A 613 -0.38 11.88 -7.99
C GLY A 613 0.22 11.36 -6.69
N GLN A 614 1.19 12.09 -6.14
CA GLN A 614 1.78 11.78 -4.83
C GLN A 614 0.75 11.83 -3.70
N HIS A 615 -0.02 12.92 -3.63
CA HIS A 615 -1.03 13.12 -2.60
C HIS A 615 -2.15 12.08 -2.65
N CYS A 616 -2.75 11.85 -3.82
CA CYS A 616 -3.85 10.89 -3.97
C CYS A 616 -3.40 9.45 -3.69
N SER A 617 -2.19 9.06 -4.12
CA SER A 617 -1.63 7.74 -3.80
C SER A 617 -1.33 7.59 -2.30
N MET A 618 -0.91 8.67 -1.63
CA MET A 618 -0.74 8.68 -0.18
C MET A 618 -2.07 8.56 0.55
N ALA A 619 -3.10 9.31 0.12
CA ALA A 619 -4.43 9.28 0.72
C ALA A 619 -5.10 7.90 0.60
N GLU A 620 -4.92 7.21 -0.53
CA GLU A 620 -5.36 5.82 -0.72
C GLU A 620 -4.71 4.88 0.30
N ARG A 621 -3.38 4.89 0.43
CA ARG A 621 -2.69 4.07 1.43
C ARG A 621 -3.09 4.39 2.85
N ARG A 622 -3.26 5.67 3.17
CA ARG A 622 -3.73 6.14 4.48
C ARG A 622 -5.11 5.57 4.81
N ALA A 623 -6.03 5.53 3.84
CA ALA A 623 -7.35 4.94 4.02
C ALA A 623 -7.28 3.42 4.26
N ASP A 624 -6.47 2.71 3.47
CA ASP A 624 -6.29 1.25 3.61
C ASP A 624 -5.67 0.90 4.98
N GLU A 625 -4.66 1.63 5.43
CA GLU A 625 -4.01 1.43 6.72
C GLU A 625 -4.98 1.67 7.89
N ALA A 626 -5.78 2.74 7.84
CA ALA A 626 -6.75 3.04 8.90
C ALA A 626 -7.90 2.03 8.97
N THR A 627 -8.44 1.61 7.82
CA THR A 627 -9.52 0.62 7.77
C THR A 627 -9.04 -0.76 8.23
N ARG A 628 -7.79 -1.13 7.89
CA ARG A 628 -7.13 -2.33 8.42
C ARG A 628 -6.98 -2.27 9.93
N ASP A 629 -6.54 -1.14 10.49
CA ASP A 629 -6.38 -0.98 11.94
C ASP A 629 -7.67 -1.23 12.73
N VAL A 630 -8.81 -0.79 12.20
CA VAL A 630 -10.15 -1.04 12.78
C VAL A 630 -10.59 -2.49 12.57
N SER A 631 -10.32 -3.05 11.38
CA SER A 631 -10.58 -4.47 11.08
C SER A 631 -9.80 -5.39 12.02
N ASP A 632 -8.51 -5.11 12.27
CA ASP A 632 -7.65 -5.88 13.16
C ASP A 632 -8.16 -5.79 14.62
N TRP A 633 -8.65 -4.62 15.05
CA TRP A 633 -9.30 -4.47 16.37
C TRP A 633 -10.58 -5.31 16.47
N LEU A 634 -11.46 -5.23 15.47
CA LEU A 634 -12.73 -5.99 15.44
C LEU A 634 -12.49 -7.50 15.42
N LYS A 635 -11.47 -7.96 14.68
CA LYS A 635 -11.07 -9.37 14.66
C LYS A 635 -10.56 -9.83 16.03
N CYS A 636 -9.81 -9.00 16.73
CA CYS A 636 -9.39 -9.31 18.10
C CYS A 636 -10.60 -9.36 19.04
N ASP A 637 -11.51 -8.39 18.98
CA ASP A 637 -12.74 -8.38 19.79
C ASP A 637 -13.56 -9.67 19.57
N PHE A 638 -13.72 -10.08 18.30
CA PHE A 638 -14.41 -11.33 17.94
C PHE A 638 -13.73 -12.59 18.51
N MET A 639 -12.40 -12.59 18.62
CA MET A 639 -11.62 -13.75 19.08
C MET A 639 -11.46 -13.84 20.60
N LEU A 640 -11.87 -12.83 21.36
CA LEU A 640 -11.79 -12.83 22.84
C LEU A 640 -12.50 -14.05 23.44
N ASP A 641 -13.69 -14.36 22.95
CA ASP A 641 -14.50 -15.48 23.43
C ASP A 641 -14.08 -16.84 22.83
N GLN A 642 -13.05 -16.84 21.98
CA GLN A 642 -12.52 -18.01 21.30
C GLN A 642 -11.22 -18.54 21.93
N VAL A 643 -10.72 -17.91 22.99
CA VAL A 643 -9.52 -18.36 23.70
C VAL A 643 -9.72 -19.80 24.23
N GLY A 644 -8.78 -20.68 23.90
CA GLY A 644 -8.81 -22.11 24.20
C GLY A 644 -9.40 -22.99 23.08
N ASN A 645 -10.12 -22.41 22.13
CA ASN A 645 -10.71 -23.16 21.00
C ASN A 645 -9.66 -23.46 19.92
N VAL A 646 -9.97 -24.47 19.11
CA VAL A 646 -9.09 -24.98 18.05
C VAL A 646 -9.67 -24.66 16.69
N PHE A 647 -8.83 -24.18 15.78
CA PHE A 647 -9.21 -23.81 14.43
C PHE A 647 -8.27 -24.42 13.41
N LYS A 648 -8.81 -24.69 12.21
CA LYS A 648 -8.01 -24.96 11.03
C LYS A 648 -7.57 -23.65 10.40
N GLY A 649 -6.40 -23.68 9.79
CA GLY A 649 -5.88 -22.54 9.08
C GLY A 649 -4.72 -22.87 8.17
N VAL A 650 -4.31 -21.86 7.43
CA VAL A 650 -3.21 -21.91 6.47
C VAL A 650 -2.11 -20.97 6.91
N ILE A 651 -0.85 -21.40 6.85
CA ILE A 651 0.29 -20.51 7.13
C ILE A 651 0.33 -19.39 6.09
N ALA A 652 -0.03 -18.18 6.49
CA ALA A 652 -0.11 -17.01 5.63
C ALA A 652 1.21 -16.23 5.56
N SER A 653 2.09 -16.33 6.54
CA SER A 653 3.41 -15.66 6.51
C SER A 653 4.42 -16.37 7.39
N VAL A 654 5.70 -16.36 7.01
CA VAL A 654 6.79 -16.98 7.78
C VAL A 654 7.87 -15.94 8.05
N THR A 655 8.33 -15.88 9.29
CA THR A 655 9.35 -14.94 9.77
C THR A 655 10.43 -15.68 10.56
N GLY A 656 11.49 -14.98 10.97
CA GLY A 656 12.54 -15.57 11.81
C GLY A 656 12.11 -15.91 13.24
N PHE A 657 11.03 -15.32 13.75
CA PHE A 657 10.55 -15.50 15.12
C PHE A 657 9.28 -16.37 15.20
N GLY A 658 8.80 -16.91 14.09
CA GLY A 658 7.56 -17.68 14.03
C GLY A 658 6.86 -17.53 12.69
N PHE A 659 5.61 -17.97 12.64
CA PHE A 659 4.78 -17.87 11.43
C PHE A 659 3.35 -17.47 11.79
N PHE A 660 2.68 -16.78 10.86
CA PHE A 660 1.30 -16.36 10.99
C PHE A 660 0.38 -17.37 10.31
N VAL A 661 -0.70 -17.75 10.99
CA VAL A 661 -1.72 -18.65 10.49
C VAL A 661 -2.99 -17.85 10.26
N ARG A 662 -3.56 -17.96 9.06
CA ARG A 662 -4.88 -17.45 8.72
C ARG A 662 -5.92 -18.53 8.99
N LEU A 663 -6.92 -18.22 9.81
CA LEU A 663 -8.00 -19.16 10.09
C LEU A 663 -8.93 -19.29 8.88
N ASP A 664 -9.31 -20.53 8.56
CA ASP A 664 -10.24 -20.85 7.48
C ASP A 664 -11.60 -20.16 7.76
N GLU A 665 -12.25 -19.65 6.71
CA GLU A 665 -13.57 -18.96 6.72
C GLU A 665 -13.62 -17.63 7.51
N LEU A 666 -12.73 -17.42 8.48
CA LEU A 666 -12.73 -16.25 9.36
C LEU A 666 -11.82 -15.12 8.86
N PHE A 667 -10.81 -15.44 8.03
CA PHE A 667 -9.82 -14.45 7.53
C PHE A 667 -9.10 -13.68 8.66
N ILE A 668 -8.90 -14.34 9.80
CA ILE A 668 -8.20 -13.81 10.97
C ILE A 668 -6.80 -14.40 11.01
N ASP A 669 -5.80 -13.52 11.14
CA ASP A 669 -4.39 -13.91 11.23
C ASP A 669 -3.94 -13.89 12.70
N GLY A 670 -3.22 -14.93 13.14
CA GLY A 670 -2.60 -14.99 14.47
C GLY A 670 -1.19 -15.58 14.42
N LEU A 671 -0.37 -15.28 15.42
CA LEU A 671 1.05 -15.63 15.46
C LEU A 671 1.29 -16.94 16.21
N VAL A 672 1.91 -17.92 15.55
CA VAL A 672 2.60 -19.02 16.22
C VAL A 672 4.05 -18.63 16.42
N HIS A 673 4.41 -18.25 17.64
CA HIS A 673 5.78 -17.86 17.97
C HIS A 673 6.70 -19.09 18.01
N VAL A 674 7.96 -18.96 17.58
CA VAL A 674 8.92 -20.07 17.51
C VAL A 674 9.15 -20.75 18.87
N SER A 675 8.93 -20.03 19.98
CA SER A 675 9.05 -20.60 21.34
C SER A 675 7.89 -21.49 21.77
N SER A 676 6.76 -21.46 21.07
CA SER A 676 5.64 -22.38 21.32
C SER A 676 5.74 -23.67 20.50
N LEU A 677 6.70 -23.74 19.58
CA LEU A 677 7.02 -24.95 18.82
C LEU A 677 7.84 -25.94 19.66
N ASP A 678 7.99 -27.16 19.14
CA ASP A 678 8.87 -28.17 19.73
C ASP A 678 10.30 -27.65 19.93
N ASN A 679 10.98 -28.16 20.95
CA ASN A 679 12.31 -27.71 21.31
C ASN A 679 13.36 -28.10 20.24
N ASP A 680 13.64 -27.19 19.32
CA ASP A 680 14.64 -27.33 18.26
C ASP A 680 15.25 -25.95 17.90
N TYR A 681 16.33 -25.97 17.13
CA TYR A 681 16.87 -24.78 16.47
C TYR A 681 16.18 -24.59 15.12
N TYR A 682 15.35 -23.56 15.00
CA TYR A 682 14.68 -23.25 13.74
C TYR A 682 15.49 -22.27 12.90
N ARG A 683 15.82 -22.68 11.67
CA ARG A 683 16.46 -21.83 10.66
C ARG A 683 15.41 -21.29 9.71
N PHE A 684 15.39 -19.97 9.54
CA PHE A 684 14.52 -19.30 8.58
C PHE A 684 15.15 -19.25 7.19
N ASP A 685 14.50 -19.88 6.22
CA ASP A 685 14.80 -19.77 4.80
C ASP A 685 13.87 -18.71 4.18
N GLN A 686 14.42 -17.51 3.98
CA GLN A 686 13.68 -16.35 3.46
C GLN A 686 13.17 -16.56 2.03
N VAL A 687 13.94 -17.24 1.18
CA VAL A 687 13.58 -17.44 -0.24
C VAL A 687 12.50 -18.50 -0.34
N GLY A 688 12.66 -19.62 0.36
CA GLY A 688 11.66 -20.69 0.40
C GLY A 688 10.43 -20.39 1.26
N GLN A 689 10.42 -19.27 1.99
CA GLN A 689 9.42 -18.86 2.99
C GLN A 689 9.06 -20.01 3.94
N ARG A 690 10.07 -20.56 4.60
CA ARG A 690 9.93 -21.70 5.52
C ARG A 690 10.82 -21.61 6.76
N LEU A 691 10.34 -22.17 7.87
CA LEU A 691 11.10 -22.43 9.08
C LEU A 691 11.44 -23.92 9.16
N ILE A 692 12.72 -24.24 9.34
CA ILE A 692 13.22 -25.63 9.33
C ILE A 692 13.89 -25.91 10.67
N GLY A 693 13.41 -26.92 11.40
CA GLY A 693 14.06 -27.44 12.61
C GLY A 693 15.32 -28.23 12.25
N GLU A 694 16.47 -27.86 12.81
CA GLU A 694 17.77 -28.48 12.51
C GLU A 694 17.86 -29.94 12.97
N SER A 695 17.26 -30.27 14.12
CA SER A 695 17.39 -31.60 14.74
C SER A 695 16.21 -32.50 14.38
N GLY A 696 14.99 -31.96 14.41
CA GLY A 696 13.74 -32.68 14.18
C GLY A 696 13.35 -32.76 12.70
N GLY A 697 13.92 -31.89 11.85
CA GLY A 697 13.60 -31.83 10.42
C GLY A 697 12.16 -31.39 10.12
N GLN A 698 11.41 -30.92 11.13
CA GLN A 698 10.10 -30.32 10.95
C GLN A 698 10.23 -29.07 10.07
N THR A 699 9.32 -28.90 9.12
CA THR A 699 9.34 -27.78 8.20
C THR A 699 7.96 -27.14 8.15
N TYR A 700 7.90 -25.86 8.48
CA TYR A 700 6.70 -25.04 8.38
C TYR A 700 6.87 -24.07 7.22
N ARG A 701 6.05 -24.20 6.19
CA ARG A 701 6.11 -23.39 4.96
C ARG A 701 4.84 -22.57 4.80
N LEU A 702 4.95 -21.44 4.10
CA LEU A 702 3.80 -20.73 3.55
C LEU A 702 2.85 -21.73 2.84
N GLY A 703 1.55 -21.60 3.08
CA GLY A 703 0.50 -22.42 2.48
C GLY A 703 0.30 -23.79 3.13
N ASP A 704 1.12 -24.19 4.09
CA ASP A 704 0.88 -25.44 4.82
C ASP A 704 -0.40 -25.31 5.67
N ARG A 705 -1.25 -26.35 5.63
CA ARG A 705 -2.44 -26.48 6.48
C ARG A 705 -2.05 -26.96 7.88
N VAL A 706 -2.60 -26.29 8.88
CA VAL A 706 -2.30 -26.51 10.29
C VAL A 706 -3.56 -26.40 11.15
N GLU A 707 -3.51 -27.02 12.33
CA GLU A 707 -4.49 -26.80 13.38
C GLU A 707 -3.84 -26.04 14.52
N VAL A 708 -4.46 -24.94 14.92
CA VAL A 708 -3.96 -24.03 15.95
C VAL A 708 -4.98 -23.85 17.06
N ARG A 709 -4.49 -23.68 18.28
CA ARG A 709 -5.29 -23.23 19.43
C ARG A 709 -5.09 -21.74 19.65
N VAL A 710 -6.17 -21.04 19.95
CA VAL A 710 -6.10 -19.64 20.43
C VAL A 710 -5.60 -19.64 21.87
N GLU A 711 -4.40 -19.10 22.10
CA GLU A 711 -3.81 -19.06 23.45
C GLU A 711 -4.12 -17.74 24.17
N ALA A 712 -4.03 -16.62 23.44
CA ALA A 712 -4.30 -15.30 24.00
C ALA A 712 -4.75 -14.32 22.91
N VAL A 713 -5.52 -13.33 23.33
CA VAL A 713 -5.87 -12.16 22.52
C VAL A 713 -5.49 -10.92 23.31
N ASN A 714 -4.61 -10.10 22.74
CA ASN A 714 -4.19 -8.84 23.31
C ASN A 714 -4.87 -7.68 22.57
N MET A 715 -5.87 -7.08 23.20
CA MET A 715 -6.66 -5.98 22.64
C MET A 715 -5.86 -4.68 22.48
N ASP A 716 -4.84 -4.47 23.30
CA ASP A 716 -4.03 -3.26 23.28
C ASP A 716 -3.03 -3.30 22.11
N GLU A 717 -2.40 -4.45 21.87
CA GLU A 717 -1.53 -4.64 20.71
C GLU A 717 -2.28 -5.07 19.44
N ARG A 718 -3.58 -5.38 19.53
CA ARG A 718 -4.41 -5.95 18.46
C ARG A 718 -3.77 -7.20 17.86
N LYS A 719 -3.37 -8.13 18.73
CA LYS A 719 -2.69 -9.37 18.35
C LYS A 719 -3.37 -10.60 18.93
N ILE A 720 -3.29 -11.68 18.17
CA ILE A 720 -3.79 -12.99 18.55
C ILE A 720 -2.60 -13.95 18.53
N ASP A 721 -2.39 -14.65 19.65
CA ASP A 721 -1.35 -15.65 19.82
C ASP A 721 -1.91 -17.05 19.68
N PHE A 722 -1.21 -17.87 18.91
CA PHE A 722 -1.56 -19.26 18.62
C PHE A 722 -0.50 -20.23 19.13
N SER A 723 -0.94 -21.43 19.51
CA SER A 723 -0.08 -22.60 19.65
C SER A 723 -0.40 -23.60 18.54
N LEU A 724 0.62 -24.27 18.03
CA LEU A 724 0.46 -25.31 17.02
C LEU A 724 0.06 -26.62 17.70
N ILE A 725 -1.02 -27.24 17.22
CA ILE A 725 -1.46 -28.56 17.70
C ILE A 725 -0.97 -29.64 16.76
N SER A 726 -1.24 -29.47 15.47
CA SER A 726 -0.91 -30.43 14.44
C SER A 726 -0.56 -29.72 13.13
N SER A 727 0.28 -30.37 12.34
CA SER A 727 0.54 -29.99 10.95
C SER A 727 0.37 -31.24 10.09
N GLU A 728 -0.30 -31.09 8.94
CA GLU A 728 -0.49 -32.20 7.99
C GLU A 728 0.86 -32.68 7.41
N ARG A 729 1.92 -31.88 7.53
CA ARG A 729 3.24 -32.19 7.02
C ARG A 729 4.05 -33.01 8.03
N ALA A 730 3.87 -34.32 8.01
CA ALA A 730 4.69 -35.23 8.82
C ALA A 730 6.18 -35.20 8.39
N PRO A 731 7.14 -35.33 9.33
CA PRO A 731 8.55 -35.39 8.98
C PRO A 731 8.82 -36.55 8.02
N ARG A 732 9.57 -36.30 6.94
CA ARG A 732 9.98 -37.31 5.94
C ARG A 732 10.77 -38.50 6.51
N ASN A 733 11.10 -38.49 7.82
CA ASN A 733 11.94 -39.46 8.51
C ASN A 733 11.31 -40.08 9.78
N VAL A 734 9.98 -40.09 9.94
CA VAL A 734 9.37 -40.93 11.00
C VAL A 734 9.28 -42.37 10.49
N GLY A 735 10.27 -43.20 10.78
CA GLY A 735 10.19 -44.65 10.54
C GLY A 735 11.48 -45.41 10.21
N LYS A 736 12.64 -44.76 10.05
CA LYS A 736 13.87 -45.50 9.65
C LYS A 736 14.68 -46.12 10.80
N THR A 737 14.30 -45.97 12.07
CA THR A 737 15.17 -46.37 13.20
C THR A 737 14.74 -47.61 13.99
N ALA A 738 13.61 -48.25 13.69
CA ALA A 738 13.27 -49.55 14.31
C ALA A 738 13.81 -50.75 13.50
N ARG A 739 13.81 -50.66 12.16
CA ARG A 739 14.21 -51.78 11.28
C ARG A 739 15.73 -51.91 11.05
N GLU A 740 16.50 -50.85 11.31
CA GLU A 740 17.97 -50.88 11.22
C GLU A 740 18.66 -51.25 12.55
N LYS A 741 17.99 -51.11 13.70
CA LYS A 741 18.51 -51.57 15.00
C LYS A 741 18.36 -53.09 15.18
N ALA A 742 17.36 -53.71 14.56
CA ALA A 742 17.17 -55.18 14.61
C ALA A 742 18.14 -55.96 13.70
N LYS A 743 18.76 -55.32 12.69
CA LYS A 743 19.71 -55.98 11.76
C LYS A 743 21.19 -55.86 12.14
N LYS A 744 21.53 -55.18 13.24
CA LYS A 744 22.91 -55.03 13.74
C LYS A 744 23.26 -55.93 14.93
N GLY A 745 22.36 -56.86 15.31
CA GLY A 745 22.54 -57.77 16.44
C GLY A 745 23.19 -59.14 16.11
N GLU A 746 23.18 -59.59 14.87
CA GLU A 746 23.65 -60.93 14.51
C GLU A 746 24.62 -60.90 13.32
N SER A 747 25.91 -60.95 13.65
CA SER A 747 26.96 -61.75 12.97
C SER A 747 28.34 -61.14 13.23
N LYS A 748 28.86 -61.38 14.44
CA LYS A 748 30.31 -61.50 14.62
C LYS A 748 30.66 -62.97 14.44
N ASN A 749 31.29 -63.34 13.33
CA ASN A 749 32.47 -64.23 13.32
C ASN A 749 32.95 -64.58 11.90
N ALA A 750 34.28 -64.55 11.75
CA ALA A 750 35.13 -65.14 10.69
C ALA A 750 34.93 -64.60 9.26
N GLY A 751 35.92 -64.34 8.41
CA GLY A 751 37.37 -64.53 8.43
C GLY A 751 37.86 -64.58 6.98
N LYS A 752 38.98 -63.90 6.68
CA LYS A 752 39.94 -64.07 5.55
C LYS A 752 39.46 -64.07 4.07
N ARG A 753 40.17 -63.23 3.28
CA ARG A 753 40.70 -63.41 1.88
C ARG A 753 39.72 -63.95 0.82
N ARG A 754 39.59 -63.41 -0.41
CA ARG A 754 40.61 -63.28 -1.47
C ARG A 754 39.94 -62.70 -2.74
N GLN A 755 40.75 -62.16 -3.64
CA GLN A 755 40.45 -61.62 -4.98
C GLN A 755 39.74 -62.58 -5.95
N VAL A 756 39.09 -61.99 -6.99
CA VAL A 756 39.19 -62.21 -8.46
C VAL A 756 37.88 -61.68 -9.07
N GLY A 757 37.86 -60.60 -9.88
CA GLY A 757 38.05 -60.57 -11.35
C GLY A 757 36.75 -60.98 -12.08
N LYS A 758 36.20 -60.34 -13.13
CA LYS A 758 36.63 -59.28 -14.07
C LYS A 758 35.42 -58.96 -15.00
N LYS A 759 35.41 -57.73 -15.59
CA LYS A 759 34.69 -57.23 -16.80
C LYS A 759 33.16 -56.98 -16.65
N VAL A 760 32.59 -55.87 -17.16
CA VAL A 760 32.60 -55.42 -18.57
C VAL A 760 32.51 -53.88 -18.77
N ASN A 761 33.27 -53.41 -19.78
CA ASN A 761 33.23 -52.24 -20.68
C ASN A 761 32.48 -50.93 -20.34
N PHE A 762 33.20 -49.80 -20.44
CA PHE A 762 32.96 -48.75 -21.46
C PHE A 762 34.19 -47.82 -21.54
N GLU A 763 34.77 -47.64 -22.73
CA GLU A 763 35.91 -46.74 -22.98
C GLU A 763 35.43 -45.31 -23.31
N PRO A 764 36.15 -44.27 -22.86
CA PRO A 764 36.07 -42.90 -23.37
C PRO A 764 37.24 -42.62 -24.35
N ASP A 765 37.01 -41.81 -25.39
CA ASP A 765 37.89 -40.70 -25.79
C ASP A 765 37.59 -40.14 -27.18
N SER A 766 37.60 -38.81 -27.27
CA SER A 766 38.38 -38.03 -28.24
C SER A 766 38.43 -36.60 -27.67
N ALA A 767 39.52 -35.88 -27.45
CA ALA A 767 40.91 -35.84 -27.89
C ALA A 767 41.20 -34.40 -28.34
N PHE A 768 42.18 -33.76 -27.65
CA PHE A 768 43.12 -32.72 -28.15
C PHE A 768 42.54 -31.32 -28.47
N ARG A 769 43.13 -30.17 -28.10
CA ARG A 769 44.53 -29.72 -27.86
C ARG A 769 44.43 -28.27 -27.27
N GLY A 770 45.31 -27.67 -26.45
CA GLY A 770 46.61 -28.03 -25.90
C GLY A 770 47.22 -26.90 -25.03
N GLU A 771 48.31 -27.28 -24.34
CA GLU A 771 49.50 -26.53 -23.89
C GLU A 771 49.39 -25.51 -22.72
N LYS A 772 49.83 -25.86 -21.48
CA LYS A 772 51.20 -26.00 -20.88
C LYS A 772 51.86 -24.68 -20.43
N LYS A 773 52.08 -24.52 -19.10
CA LYS A 773 53.44 -24.42 -18.50
C LYS A 773 53.46 -24.49 -16.94
N ALA A 774 54.23 -25.48 -16.50
CA ALA A 774 54.97 -25.75 -15.25
C ALA A 774 54.98 -24.79 -14.03
N LYS A 775 54.85 -25.39 -12.83
CA LYS A 775 55.87 -25.34 -11.74
C LYS A 775 55.68 -26.50 -10.73
N PRO A 776 56.75 -27.02 -10.08
CA PRO A 776 56.71 -28.31 -9.36
C PRO A 776 56.56 -28.21 -7.83
N LYS A 777 56.02 -29.30 -7.28
CA LYS A 777 56.23 -29.95 -5.95
C LYS A 777 56.95 -29.16 -4.84
N ALA A 778 56.35 -29.10 -3.64
CA ALA A 778 56.68 -30.00 -2.52
C ALA A 778 56.07 -29.51 -1.19
N ALA A 779 55.35 -30.39 -0.48
CA ALA A 779 55.24 -30.32 0.98
C ALA A 779 55.04 -31.74 1.54
N LYS A 780 56.11 -32.27 2.14
CA LYS A 780 56.07 -33.40 3.08
C LYS A 780 55.56 -32.92 4.43
N LYS A 781 54.89 -33.85 5.11
CA LYS A 781 54.46 -33.86 6.52
C LYS A 781 55.52 -33.29 7.48
N ASP A 782 55.08 -32.52 8.47
CA ASP A 782 55.27 -32.94 9.87
C ASP A 782 54.40 -32.18 10.88
N ALA A 783 54.11 -32.89 11.97
CA ALA A 783 53.20 -32.58 13.06
C ALA A 783 53.54 -31.29 13.83
N ARG A 784 52.51 -30.56 14.28
CA ARG A 784 52.66 -29.50 15.30
C ARG A 784 51.72 -29.70 16.49
N LYS A 785 52.36 -29.78 17.66
CA LYS A 785 51.84 -29.84 19.03
C LYS A 785 50.82 -28.74 19.35
N ALA A 786 49.83 -29.11 20.17
CA ALA A 786 48.87 -28.22 20.80
C ALA A 786 49.53 -27.15 21.70
N LYS A 787 49.11 -25.89 21.55
CA LYS A 787 49.55 -24.76 22.40
C LYS A 787 48.68 -24.64 23.64
N LYS A 788 49.31 -24.54 24.82
CA LYS A 788 48.68 -24.16 26.09
C LYS A 788 48.30 -22.66 26.09
N PRO A 789 47.20 -22.26 26.78
CA PRO A 789 46.76 -20.87 26.88
C PRO A 789 47.72 -19.99 27.71
N SER A 790 47.76 -18.68 27.39
CA SER A 790 48.70 -17.73 27.97
C SER A 790 48.44 -17.44 29.47
N ALA A 791 49.48 -17.06 30.20
CA ALA A 791 49.41 -16.68 31.63
C ALA A 791 48.45 -15.48 31.89
N LYS A 792 48.22 -14.62 30.90
CA LYS A 792 47.26 -13.51 30.99
C LYS A 792 45.81 -14.02 31.01
N THR A 793 45.53 -15.08 30.26
CA THR A 793 44.23 -15.75 30.19
C THR A 793 43.91 -16.49 31.49
N GLN A 794 44.91 -17.09 32.14
CA GLN A 794 44.75 -17.72 33.46
C GLN A 794 44.51 -16.71 34.58
N LYS A 795 45.17 -15.55 34.57
CA LYS A 795 44.93 -14.47 35.55
C LYS A 795 43.52 -13.88 35.45
N ILE A 796 42.97 -13.72 34.24
CA ILE A 796 41.59 -13.22 34.05
C ILE A 796 40.57 -14.26 34.54
N ALA A 797 40.81 -15.55 34.27
CA ALA A 797 39.95 -16.62 34.76
C ALA A 797 39.96 -16.71 36.30
N ALA A 798 41.11 -16.55 36.94
CA ALA A 798 41.24 -16.52 38.40
C ALA A 798 40.55 -15.30 39.04
N ALA A 799 40.70 -14.11 38.46
CA ALA A 799 40.04 -12.89 38.94
C ALA A 799 38.50 -12.97 38.82
N THR A 800 38.00 -13.58 37.75
CA THR A 800 36.55 -13.77 37.53
C THR A 800 35.97 -14.79 38.50
N LYS A 801 36.74 -15.83 38.86
CA LYS A 801 36.34 -16.85 39.85
C LYS A 801 36.32 -16.30 41.28
N ALA A 802 37.29 -15.45 41.64
CA ALA A 802 37.32 -14.75 42.94
C ALA A 802 36.13 -13.76 43.09
N LYS A 803 35.78 -13.01 42.04
CA LYS A 803 34.63 -12.09 42.05
C LYS A 803 33.28 -12.80 42.21
N ARG A 804 33.13 -14.01 41.64
CA ARG A 804 31.94 -14.84 41.81
C ARG A 804 31.84 -15.47 43.21
N ALA A 805 32.96 -15.83 43.84
CA ALA A 805 32.97 -16.34 45.21
C ALA A 805 32.62 -15.25 46.25
N ALA A 806 33.09 -14.02 46.05
CA ALA A 806 32.76 -12.88 46.92
C ALA A 806 31.27 -12.47 46.83
N LYS A 807 30.66 -12.58 45.65
CA LYS A 807 29.23 -12.26 45.44
C LYS A 807 28.27 -13.31 46.02
N LYS A 808 28.75 -14.54 46.27
CA LYS A 808 27.97 -15.63 46.86
C LYS A 808 27.98 -15.62 48.40
N LYS A 809 28.97 -14.95 49.03
CA LYS A 809 29.06 -14.75 50.49
C LYS A 809 28.33 -13.50 51.01
N ALA A 810 27.82 -12.65 50.12
CA ALA A 810 27.04 -11.45 50.47
C ALA A 810 25.53 -11.63 50.22
N ALA A 811 25.10 -12.85 49.92
CA ALA A 811 23.71 -13.22 49.65
C ALA A 811 23.29 -14.46 50.46
N GLU A 812 24.02 -14.75 51.55
CA GLU A 812 23.60 -15.63 52.65
C GLU A 812 23.39 -14.76 53.90
#